data_AF-A0A4R5EG91-F1
#
_entry.id   AF-A0A4R5EG91-F1
#
_cell.length_a   1.000
_cell.length_b   1.000
_cell.length_c   1.000
_cell.angle_alpha   90.00
_cell.angle_beta   90.00
_cell.angle_gamma   90.00
#
_symmetry.space_group_name_H-M   'P 1'
#
loop_
_entity.id
_entity.type
_entity.pdbx_description
1 polymer ?
#
loop_
_entity_poly.entity_id
_entity_poly.type
_entity_poly.pdbx_seq_one_letter_code
_entity_poly.pdbx_strand_id
1 'polypeptide(L)'
;MSTDLFGVRVLDLDHERRRVRFRVFVVYYEPSWGTDDLLPNDPSFFFRLLWEGADGIRGHNYGPLADLVGVDEFCDEAWVVRHTRLFVSGVHRVTTRNHPLDSDAWDRLAMFYYVRDGRWRDEDLLAQGDYDVEVTDPRWLAPLRLGQSWGTGSYESEAAEAIDVETAYAAPAAGGDTRAAFVLGWFRQEAGDVAGAVEAYRLAAGTQDPDERVKALLYLGNLHAEQGDSQAARAAYEEVVACQGVSPNGARRHVSRAALRLGALLRGSGAEEEAQSAFTLAEQLGDVDLIREARRLAGTETWAERTCRALRDQDQDASLRALTGACGSAAVARFGTELAGRRFDRARAALARLTESADLECAAVFGLDLAAVWTRENDDEAVDKVIDGVVATGRAAEGYRRALAEGLIDAVSGGTSRSERVVFKLLRLLQDNDDLDGVARLVPTAEQAHPRAAAKACHFLGIAHKKREDLQAAAEWLRRGAALTEPDEDAAARPAYDLGVVRVEQRDLNGACAAFSQAEKGFVYLGDRVRAALSLAGLLDGQGERVAAGAARTRAAFYQARLDLGSVEGARWSIRRLGDLLAEAGEEEAARTAYELAGETREPSTEPGAETCAAYHYAGWSMAEGSREPARTMLRTIAVGAGPHAAQAAAVLGEAAL
;
A
#
# COMPACT_ATOMS: atom_id res chain seq x y z
N MET A 1 -5.22 -10.18 18.60
CA MET A 1 -6.09 -9.11 18.06
C MET A 1 -6.83 -8.53 19.25
N SER A 2 -6.56 -7.27 19.59
CA SER A 2 -7.33 -6.58 20.62
C SER A 2 -8.74 -6.31 20.10
N THR A 3 -9.73 -6.43 20.97
CA THR A 3 -11.15 -6.24 20.64
C THR A 3 -11.52 -4.78 20.92
N ASP A 4 -12.12 -4.11 19.93
CA ASP A 4 -12.62 -2.74 20.12
C ASP A 4 -13.82 -2.77 21.09
N LEU A 5 -13.74 -2.01 22.17
CA LEU A 5 -14.81 -1.84 23.17
C LEU A 5 -15.74 -0.68 22.79
N PHE A 6 -15.15 0.39 22.23
CA PHE A 6 -15.86 1.61 21.84
C PHE A 6 -15.56 2.01 20.40
N GLY A 7 -16.55 2.61 19.74
CA GLY A 7 -16.39 3.43 18.56
C GLY A 7 -16.34 4.90 18.94
N VAL A 8 -15.48 5.66 18.26
CA VAL A 8 -15.27 7.09 18.51
C VAL A 8 -15.45 7.86 17.22
N ARG A 9 -16.08 9.04 17.30
CA ARG A 9 -16.27 9.98 16.18
C ARG A 9 -16.00 11.42 16.63
N VAL A 10 -15.24 12.17 15.83
CA VAL A 10 -15.00 13.61 16.06
C VAL A 10 -16.16 14.42 15.48
N LEU A 11 -16.93 15.10 16.33
CA LEU A 11 -18.09 15.89 15.93
C LEU A 11 -17.80 17.39 15.77
N ASP A 12 -16.82 17.91 16.50
CA ASP A 12 -16.43 19.32 16.50
C ASP A 12 -14.98 19.48 16.99
N LEU A 13 -14.27 20.49 16.48
CA LEU A 13 -12.89 20.82 16.86
C LEU A 13 -12.75 22.34 16.99
N ASP A 14 -12.44 22.80 18.20
CA ASP A 14 -12.22 24.21 18.52
C ASP A 14 -10.83 24.38 19.14
N HIS A 15 -9.84 24.70 18.30
CA HIS A 15 -8.46 24.90 18.75
C HIS A 15 -8.29 26.14 19.62
N GLU A 16 -9.08 27.20 19.40
CA GLU A 16 -8.98 28.42 20.21
C GLU A 16 -9.46 28.17 21.64
N ARG A 17 -10.55 27.42 21.80
CA ARG A 17 -11.09 27.01 23.10
C ARG A 17 -10.45 25.74 23.65
N ARG A 18 -9.51 25.14 22.94
CA ARG A 18 -8.83 23.87 23.31
C ARG A 18 -9.84 22.77 23.62
N ARG A 19 -10.87 22.65 22.78
CA ARG A 19 -11.98 21.71 22.99
C ARG A 19 -12.22 20.84 21.77
N VAL A 20 -12.43 19.55 22.00
CA VAL A 20 -12.96 18.62 20.99
C VAL A 20 -14.29 18.05 21.48
N ARG A 21 -15.24 17.90 20.55
CA ARG A 21 -16.44 17.12 20.81
C ARG A 21 -16.30 15.73 20.24
N PHE A 22 -16.22 14.72 21.11
CA PHE A 22 -16.29 13.33 20.69
C PHE A 22 -17.70 12.79 20.83
N ARG A 23 -18.07 11.88 19.94
CA ARG A 23 -19.11 10.90 20.18
C ARG A 23 -18.45 9.57 20.44
N VAL A 24 -18.77 8.97 21.58
CA VAL A 24 -18.30 7.64 22.00
C VAL A 24 -19.51 6.73 22.07
N PHE A 25 -19.42 5.55 21.48
CA PHE A 25 -20.50 4.56 21.53
C PHE A 25 -19.96 3.15 21.74
N VAL A 26 -20.75 2.34 22.44
CA VAL A 26 -20.36 0.99 22.81
C VAL A 26 -20.53 0.06 21.61
N VAL A 27 -19.46 -0.65 21.26
CA VAL A 27 -19.43 -1.58 20.10
C VAL A 27 -19.15 -3.03 20.52
N TYR A 28 -18.87 -3.24 21.81
CA TYR A 28 -18.80 -4.54 22.46
C TYR A 28 -19.73 -4.59 23.66
N TYR A 29 -20.70 -5.52 23.64
CA TYR A 29 -21.65 -5.73 24.73
C TYR A 29 -21.41 -7.09 25.38
N GLU A 30 -20.70 -7.08 26.51
CA GLU A 30 -20.44 -8.29 27.30
C GLU A 30 -21.60 -8.55 28.27
N PRO A 31 -22.25 -9.73 28.21
CA PRO A 31 -23.37 -10.08 29.09
C PRO A 31 -23.11 -9.89 30.60
N SER A 32 -21.85 -9.99 31.03
CA SER A 32 -21.47 -9.82 32.45
C SER A 32 -21.35 -8.37 32.93
N TRP A 33 -21.38 -7.37 32.04
CA TRP A 33 -21.26 -5.94 32.42
C TRP A 33 -22.54 -5.34 33.00
N GLY A 34 -23.71 -5.95 32.75
CA GLY A 34 -25.01 -5.37 33.12
C GLY A 34 -25.42 -4.19 32.23
N THR A 35 -26.50 -3.49 32.59
CA THR A 35 -27.10 -2.39 31.80
C THR A 35 -26.87 -0.99 32.39
N ASP A 36 -25.99 -0.86 33.39
CA ASP A 36 -25.85 0.33 34.24
C ASP A 36 -25.16 1.51 33.52
N ASP A 37 -23.93 1.90 33.84
CA ASP A 37 -23.17 2.93 33.10
C ASP A 37 -22.09 2.28 32.22
N LEU A 38 -22.40 2.14 30.93
CA LEU A 38 -21.52 1.52 29.94
C LEU A 38 -20.59 2.55 29.28
N LEU A 39 -20.81 3.82 29.56
CA LEU A 39 -20.17 4.92 28.87
C LEU A 39 -19.08 5.53 29.77
N PRO A 40 -17.90 5.88 29.24
CA PRO A 40 -16.82 6.44 30.05
C PRO A 40 -17.11 7.90 30.46
N ASN A 41 -16.64 8.31 31.63
CA ASN A 41 -16.62 9.66 32.20
C ASN A 41 -15.23 10.13 32.64
N ASP A 42 -14.28 9.24 32.85
CA ASP A 42 -12.96 9.55 33.41
C ASP A 42 -12.03 10.18 32.34
N PRO A 43 -11.30 11.25 32.69
CA PRO A 43 -10.36 11.90 31.77
C PRO A 43 -9.31 10.97 31.15
N SER A 44 -8.92 9.88 31.82
CA SER A 44 -7.87 8.97 31.32
C SER A 44 -8.30 8.29 30.02
N PHE A 45 -9.59 7.95 29.89
CA PHE A 45 -10.12 7.40 28.65
C PHE A 45 -9.95 8.38 27.50
N PHE A 46 -10.29 9.66 27.71
CA PHE A 46 -10.18 10.68 26.67
C PHE A 46 -8.74 11.07 26.35
N PHE A 47 -7.82 11.01 27.34
CA PHE A 47 -6.39 11.09 27.07
C PHE A 47 -5.94 9.97 26.12
N ARG A 48 -6.38 8.73 26.35
CA ARG A 48 -6.06 7.60 25.46
C ARG A 48 -6.61 7.82 24.05
N LEU A 49 -7.82 8.37 23.91
CA LEU A 49 -8.39 8.73 22.60
C LEU A 49 -7.54 9.76 21.87
N LEU A 50 -7.08 10.80 22.57
CA LEU A 50 -6.19 11.82 21.99
C LEU A 50 -4.86 11.19 21.55
N TRP A 51 -4.30 10.30 22.37
CA TRP A 51 -3.04 9.61 22.06
C TRP A 51 -3.19 8.67 20.86
N GLU A 52 -4.25 7.85 20.81
CA GLU A 52 -4.55 6.98 19.66
C GLU A 52 -4.76 7.78 18.37
N GLY A 53 -5.44 8.93 18.49
CA GLY A 53 -5.61 9.88 17.39
C GLY A 53 -4.28 10.46 16.89
N ALA A 54 -3.26 10.54 17.75
CA ALA A 54 -1.91 11.04 17.46
C ALA A 54 -0.89 9.96 17.04
N ASP A 55 -1.07 8.73 17.51
CA ASP A 55 -0.19 7.58 17.22
C ASP A 55 -0.55 6.93 15.86
N GLY A 56 -1.83 6.99 15.50
CA GLY A 56 -2.26 6.58 14.17
C GLY A 56 -2.24 5.06 13.94
N ILE A 57 -2.61 4.28 14.96
CA ILE A 57 -2.73 2.80 14.93
C ILE A 57 -3.50 2.26 13.71
N ARG A 58 -4.31 3.09 13.03
CA ARG A 58 -5.05 2.73 11.81
C ARG A 58 -4.88 3.74 10.64
N GLY A 59 -3.90 4.62 10.72
CA GLY A 59 -3.61 5.68 9.75
C GLY A 59 -2.79 6.77 10.44
N HIS A 60 -1.56 6.99 9.98
CA HIS A 60 -0.57 7.87 10.62
C HIS A 60 -1.06 9.33 10.69
N ASN A 61 -1.73 9.69 11.78
CA ASN A 61 -2.12 11.07 12.05
C ASN A 61 -1.13 11.62 13.07
N TYR A 62 -0.06 12.23 12.56
CA TYR A 62 1.01 12.81 13.36
C TYR A 62 0.49 13.73 14.47
N GLY A 63 1.02 13.60 15.70
CA GLY A 63 0.77 14.52 16.81
C GLY A 63 1.89 14.64 17.83
N PRO A 64 2.09 15.83 18.43
CA PRO A 64 3.11 16.01 19.48
C PRO A 64 2.80 15.17 20.73
N LEU A 65 1.55 14.75 20.95
CA LEU A 65 1.18 13.92 22.09
C LEU A 65 1.86 12.54 22.04
N ALA A 66 1.89 11.89 20.87
CA ALA A 66 2.56 10.59 20.68
C ALA A 66 4.09 10.71 20.65
N ASP A 67 4.63 11.90 20.34
CA ASP A 67 6.07 12.17 20.49
C ASP A 67 6.46 12.38 21.97
N LEU A 68 5.55 12.99 22.74
CA LEU A 68 5.73 13.29 24.16
C LEU A 68 5.35 12.12 25.07
N VAL A 69 4.57 11.15 24.63
CA VAL A 69 4.21 9.95 25.42
C VAL A 69 4.46 8.72 24.57
N GLY A 70 5.41 7.89 24.99
CA GLY A 70 5.75 6.65 24.31
C GLY A 70 4.70 5.56 24.53
N VAL A 71 4.72 4.53 23.68
CA VAL A 71 3.80 3.39 23.79
C VAL A 71 3.91 2.67 25.14
N ASP A 72 5.10 2.60 25.72
CA ASP A 72 5.33 1.96 27.02
C ASP A 72 4.64 2.73 28.15
N GLU A 73 4.68 4.06 28.12
CA GLU A 73 4.00 4.93 29.10
C GLU A 73 2.48 4.90 28.91
N PHE A 74 2.02 4.85 27.66
CA PHE A 74 0.60 4.67 27.35
C PHE A 74 0.07 3.33 27.88
N CYS A 75 0.88 2.27 27.81
CA CYS A 75 0.53 0.93 28.31
C CYS A 75 0.69 0.80 29.84
N ASP A 76 1.41 1.70 30.50
CA ASP A 76 1.57 1.71 31.96
C ASP A 76 0.38 2.40 32.63
N GLU A 77 -0.50 1.61 33.26
CA GLU A 77 -1.69 2.12 33.95
C GLU A 77 -1.36 3.14 35.04
N ALA A 78 -0.33 2.89 35.84
CA ALA A 78 0.05 3.79 36.93
C ALA A 78 0.58 5.12 36.38
N TRP A 79 1.28 5.07 35.23
CA TRP A 79 1.70 6.26 34.52
C TRP A 79 0.49 7.05 34.02
N VAL A 80 -0.46 6.40 33.35
CA VAL A 80 -1.68 7.05 32.80
C VAL A 80 -2.50 7.71 33.90
N VAL A 81 -2.75 6.99 35.01
CA VAL A 81 -3.44 7.52 36.20
C VAL A 81 -2.81 8.84 36.63
N ARG A 82 -1.48 8.86 36.74
CA ARG A 82 -0.72 9.98 37.31
C ARG A 82 -0.56 11.17 36.34
N HIS A 83 -0.56 10.95 35.02
CA HIS A 83 -0.17 11.97 34.04
C HIS A 83 -1.32 12.50 33.18
N THR A 84 -2.49 11.86 33.20
CA THR A 84 -3.64 12.25 32.36
C THR A 84 -3.98 13.75 32.43
N ARG A 85 -3.95 14.35 33.63
CA ARG A 85 -4.30 15.76 33.85
C ARG A 85 -3.31 16.76 33.25
N LEU A 86 -2.14 16.30 32.81
CA LEU A 86 -1.24 17.14 32.01
C LEU A 86 -1.77 17.39 30.59
N PHE A 87 -2.70 16.57 30.10
CA PHE A 87 -3.20 16.59 28.73
C PHE A 87 -4.68 16.96 28.65
N VAL A 88 -5.48 16.44 29.58
CA VAL A 88 -6.93 16.66 29.65
C VAL A 88 -7.26 17.47 30.90
N SER A 89 -7.79 18.68 30.72
CA SER A 89 -8.20 19.55 31.82
C SER A 89 -9.62 19.25 32.30
N GLY A 90 -10.52 18.87 31.40
CA GLY A 90 -11.93 18.66 31.72
C GLY A 90 -12.65 17.75 30.72
N VAL A 91 -13.69 17.07 31.21
CA VAL A 91 -14.57 16.21 30.42
C VAL A 91 -16.00 16.46 30.86
N HIS A 92 -16.88 16.73 29.89
CA HIS A 92 -18.30 16.95 30.13
C HIS A 92 -19.14 16.14 29.14
N ARG A 93 -19.91 15.16 29.65
CA ARG A 93 -20.90 14.44 28.85
C ARG A 93 -22.09 15.37 28.58
N VAL A 94 -22.25 15.81 27.33
CA VAL A 94 -23.26 16.80 26.93
C VAL A 94 -24.56 16.17 26.42
N THR A 95 -24.51 14.95 25.92
CA THR A 95 -25.70 14.23 25.43
C THR A 95 -25.51 12.74 25.64
N THR A 96 -26.58 12.04 25.98
CA THR A 96 -26.63 10.58 26.11
C THR A 96 -27.75 10.04 25.26
N ARG A 97 -27.52 8.92 24.56
CA ARG A 97 -28.51 8.23 23.71
C ARG A 97 -28.47 6.74 23.99
N ASN A 98 -29.64 6.11 23.96
CA ASN A 98 -29.81 4.67 24.15
C ASN A 98 -29.11 4.13 25.41
N HIS A 99 -29.09 4.94 26.48
CA HIS A 99 -28.40 4.61 27.73
C HIS A 99 -29.12 5.27 28.93
N PRO A 100 -29.43 4.53 30.02
CA PRO A 100 -29.19 3.09 30.21
C PRO A 100 -29.98 2.23 29.21
N LEU A 101 -29.48 1.02 28.95
CA LEU A 101 -30.15 0.08 28.04
C LEU A 101 -31.29 -0.64 28.77
N ASP A 102 -32.48 -0.68 28.18
CA ASP A 102 -33.52 -1.58 28.65
C ASP A 102 -33.25 -3.03 28.21
N SER A 103 -33.87 -4.00 28.87
CA SER A 103 -33.65 -5.43 28.61
C SER A 103 -33.99 -5.82 27.17
N ASP A 104 -35.04 -5.24 26.61
CA ASP A 104 -35.46 -5.53 25.24
C ASP A 104 -34.45 -5.00 24.21
N ALA A 105 -33.83 -3.84 24.47
CA ALA A 105 -32.76 -3.27 23.66
C ALA A 105 -31.49 -4.09 23.77
N TRP A 106 -31.13 -4.53 24.98
CA TRP A 106 -29.98 -5.38 25.24
C TRP A 106 -30.03 -6.69 24.43
N ASP A 107 -31.19 -7.36 24.42
CA ASP A 107 -31.38 -8.63 23.70
C ASP A 107 -31.34 -8.49 22.16
N ARG A 108 -31.54 -7.27 21.63
CA ARG A 108 -31.47 -6.99 20.19
C ARG A 108 -30.07 -6.65 19.70
N LEU A 109 -29.17 -6.26 20.61
CA LEU A 109 -27.82 -5.85 20.23
C LEU A 109 -26.95 -7.07 19.91
N ALA A 110 -26.13 -6.94 18.87
CA ALA A 110 -25.08 -7.91 18.62
C ALA A 110 -23.96 -7.76 19.65
N MET A 111 -23.30 -8.87 19.98
CA MET A 111 -22.13 -8.85 20.87
C MET A 111 -21.01 -7.96 20.32
N PHE A 112 -20.82 -7.92 19.00
CA PHE A 112 -19.77 -7.13 18.32
C PHE A 112 -20.31 -6.32 17.15
N TYR A 113 -19.83 -5.08 17.06
CA TYR A 113 -20.00 -4.23 15.89
C TYR A 113 -18.62 -3.82 15.35
N TYR A 114 -18.32 -4.23 14.11
CA TYR A 114 -17.07 -3.87 13.44
C TYR A 114 -17.22 -2.59 12.62
N VAL A 115 -16.19 -1.75 12.66
CA VAL A 115 -16.09 -0.59 11.78
C VAL A 115 -15.90 -1.03 10.32
N ARG A 116 -16.67 -0.45 9.41
CA ARG A 116 -16.47 -0.53 7.95
C ARG A 116 -16.61 0.88 7.38
N ASP A 117 -15.58 1.35 6.68
CA ASP A 117 -15.53 2.68 6.07
C ASP A 117 -15.88 3.83 7.04
N GLY A 118 -15.36 3.75 8.28
CA GLY A 118 -15.58 4.77 9.32
C GLY A 118 -17.00 4.80 9.90
N ARG A 119 -17.80 3.75 9.68
CA ARG A 119 -19.17 3.60 10.20
C ARG A 119 -19.36 2.24 10.85
N TRP A 120 -20.32 2.18 11.75
CA TRP A 120 -20.78 0.93 12.36
C TRP A 120 -22.19 0.63 11.89
N ARG A 121 -22.48 -0.66 11.76
CA ARG A 121 -23.83 -1.11 11.45
C ARG A 121 -24.77 -0.69 12.59
N ASP A 122 -25.93 -0.14 12.23
CA ASP A 122 -26.97 0.26 13.19
C ASP A 122 -26.45 1.24 14.28
N GLU A 123 -25.46 2.09 13.93
CA GLU A 123 -24.78 3.02 14.85
C GLU A 123 -25.77 3.80 15.74
N ASP A 124 -26.86 4.32 15.15
CA ASP A 124 -27.89 5.10 15.85
C ASP A 124 -28.64 4.34 16.97
N LEU A 125 -28.56 3.01 17.01
CA LEU A 125 -29.19 2.16 18.04
C LEU A 125 -28.25 1.83 19.21
N LEU A 126 -26.94 2.08 19.06
CA LEU A 126 -25.95 1.76 20.08
C LEU A 126 -26.05 2.73 21.28
N ALA A 127 -25.64 2.30 22.47
CA ALA A 127 -25.46 3.21 23.60
C ALA A 127 -24.37 4.22 23.29
N GLN A 128 -24.67 5.52 23.37
CA GLN A 128 -23.73 6.60 22.98
C GLN A 128 -23.75 7.80 23.93
N GLY A 129 -22.59 8.43 24.08
CA GLY A 129 -22.43 9.75 24.69
C GLY A 129 -21.72 10.72 23.76
N ASP A 130 -22.16 11.98 23.73
CA ASP A 130 -21.38 13.09 23.17
C ASP A 130 -20.67 13.81 24.33
N TYR A 131 -19.39 14.13 24.14
CA TYR A 131 -18.49 14.64 25.18
C TYR A 131 -17.76 15.88 24.70
N ASP A 132 -17.85 16.96 25.46
CA ASP A 132 -16.91 18.07 25.35
C ASP A 132 -15.68 17.75 26.19
N VAL A 133 -14.54 17.57 25.53
CA VAL A 133 -13.24 17.32 26.17
C VAL A 133 -12.39 18.56 26.00
N GLU A 134 -11.96 19.11 27.13
CA GLU A 134 -11.05 20.25 27.21
C GLU A 134 -9.62 19.75 27.41
N VAL A 135 -8.70 20.26 26.60
CA VAL A 135 -7.28 19.89 26.64
C VAL A 135 -6.43 21.05 27.14
N THR A 136 -5.31 20.71 27.78
CA THR A 136 -4.38 21.71 28.34
C THR A 136 -3.67 22.52 27.26
N ASP A 137 -3.42 21.91 26.10
CA ASP A 137 -2.72 22.51 24.96
C ASP A 137 -3.48 22.26 23.65
N PRO A 138 -3.72 23.28 22.81
CA PRO A 138 -4.44 23.11 21.55
C PRO A 138 -3.75 22.15 20.56
N ARG A 139 -2.44 21.93 20.69
CA ARG A 139 -1.67 21.01 19.84
C ARG A 139 -2.00 19.54 20.09
N TRP A 140 -2.62 19.20 21.22
CA TRP A 140 -3.18 17.86 21.46
C TRP A 140 -4.33 17.52 20.50
N LEU A 141 -4.99 18.54 19.94
CA LEU A 141 -6.06 18.37 18.97
C LEU A 141 -5.58 18.37 17.51
N ALA A 142 -4.33 18.78 17.25
CA ALA A 142 -3.77 18.90 15.90
C ALA A 142 -3.87 17.65 15.02
N PRO A 143 -3.80 16.41 15.56
CA PRO A 143 -3.93 15.19 14.77
C PRO A 143 -5.37 14.89 14.34
N LEU A 144 -6.35 15.46 15.04
CA LEU A 144 -7.75 15.12 14.84
C LEU A 144 -8.31 15.81 13.60
N ARG A 145 -9.31 15.17 12.97
CA ARG A 145 -10.07 15.73 11.84
C ARG A 145 -11.55 15.63 12.11
N LEU A 146 -12.31 16.65 11.69
CA LEU A 146 -13.76 16.64 11.79
C LEU A 146 -14.34 15.43 11.03
N GLY A 147 -15.22 14.68 11.67
CA GLY A 147 -15.82 13.46 11.11
C GLY A 147 -14.96 12.20 11.18
N GLN A 148 -13.69 12.30 11.60
CA GLN A 148 -12.80 11.14 11.81
C GLN A 148 -13.45 10.13 12.76
N SER A 149 -13.24 8.83 12.51
CA SER A 149 -13.76 7.78 13.38
C SER A 149 -12.84 6.57 13.46
N TRP A 150 -12.79 5.94 14.62
CA TRP A 150 -12.01 4.71 14.86
C TRP A 150 -12.62 3.89 15.99
N GLY A 151 -12.27 2.61 16.04
CA GLY A 151 -12.56 1.73 17.18
C GLY A 151 -11.38 1.71 18.16
N THR A 152 -11.67 1.59 19.45
CA THR A 152 -10.67 1.56 20.51
C THR A 152 -10.95 0.44 21.52
N GLY A 153 -9.89 -0.20 22.00
CA GLY A 153 -9.91 -1.12 23.15
C GLY A 153 -9.57 -0.45 24.48
N SER A 154 -9.42 0.88 24.51
CA SER A 154 -9.06 1.63 25.72
C SER A 154 -10.21 1.68 26.74
N TYR A 155 -9.85 1.85 28.00
CA TYR A 155 -10.75 1.88 29.14
C TYR A 155 -10.28 2.92 30.17
N GLU A 156 -11.11 3.17 31.18
CA GLU A 156 -10.86 4.14 32.25
C GLU A 156 -9.84 3.62 33.26
N SER A 157 -9.04 4.53 33.81
CA SER A 157 -8.03 4.21 34.83
C SER A 157 -8.01 5.24 35.96
N GLU A 158 -9.14 5.86 36.30
CA GLU A 158 -9.29 6.79 37.45
C GLU A 158 -8.19 7.86 37.55
N ALA A 159 -8.23 8.87 36.68
CA ALA A 159 -7.19 9.89 36.62
C ALA A 159 -6.98 10.63 37.96
N ALA A 160 -5.74 10.64 38.44
CA ALA A 160 -5.34 11.37 39.64
C ALA A 160 -5.20 12.88 39.39
N GLU A 161 -4.92 13.64 40.46
CA GLU A 161 -4.57 15.05 40.36
C GLU A 161 -3.29 15.29 39.56
N ALA A 162 -3.19 16.46 38.94
CA ALA A 162 -2.05 16.83 38.11
C ALA A 162 -0.74 16.81 38.91
N ILE A 163 0.30 16.20 38.33
CA ILE A 163 1.65 16.26 38.89
C ILE A 163 2.33 17.59 38.61
N ASP A 164 3.30 17.94 39.45
CA ASP A 164 4.28 18.98 39.12
C ASP A 164 5.38 18.38 38.22
N VAL A 165 5.44 18.84 36.97
CA VAL A 165 6.36 18.32 35.94
C VAL A 165 7.81 18.58 36.31
N GLU A 166 8.13 19.77 36.84
CA GLU A 166 9.50 20.14 37.17
C GLU A 166 10.05 19.20 38.26
N THR A 167 9.29 18.98 39.34
CA THR A 167 9.67 18.02 40.39
C THR A 167 9.78 16.58 39.87
N ALA A 168 8.94 16.18 38.92
CA ALA A 168 8.92 14.81 38.40
C ALA A 168 10.08 14.51 37.44
N TYR A 169 10.48 15.47 36.61
CA TYR A 169 11.38 15.21 35.47
C TYR A 169 12.76 15.88 35.57
N ALA A 170 12.95 16.93 36.39
CA ALA A 170 14.23 17.64 36.47
C ALA A 170 15.39 16.79 36.99
N ALA A 171 15.18 16.02 38.07
CA ALA A 171 16.22 15.17 38.64
C ALA A 171 16.60 13.99 37.72
N PRO A 172 15.65 13.23 37.14
CA PRO A 172 15.97 12.23 36.13
C PRO A 172 16.71 12.80 34.92
N ALA A 173 16.26 13.96 34.39
CA ALA A 173 16.92 14.62 33.27
C ALA A 173 18.36 14.96 33.61
N ALA A 174 18.62 15.62 34.75
CA ALA A 174 19.98 15.92 35.22
C ALA A 174 20.84 14.66 35.46
N GLY A 175 20.20 13.53 35.75
CA GLY A 175 20.83 12.21 35.87
C GLY A 175 21.17 11.53 34.53
N GLY A 176 20.84 12.15 33.39
CA GLY A 176 21.13 11.64 32.05
C GLY A 176 19.96 10.91 31.37
N ASP A 177 18.76 10.93 31.95
CA ASP A 177 17.56 10.40 31.30
C ASP A 177 17.12 11.35 30.17
N THR A 178 17.39 10.94 28.93
CA THR A 178 17.10 11.73 27.72
C THR A 178 15.61 11.83 27.43
N ARG A 179 14.80 10.84 27.84
CA ARG A 179 13.34 10.86 27.73
C ARG A 179 12.76 11.88 28.69
N ALA A 180 13.22 11.87 29.95
CA ALA A 180 12.83 12.88 30.94
C ALA A 180 13.24 14.29 30.52
N ALA A 181 14.44 14.44 29.96
CA ALA A 181 14.92 15.72 29.41
C ALA A 181 14.02 16.23 28.28
N PHE A 182 13.56 15.35 27.38
CA PHE A 182 12.63 15.75 26.31
C PHE A 182 11.29 16.24 26.88
N VAL A 183 10.70 15.52 27.85
CA VAL A 183 9.44 15.93 28.50
C VAL A 183 9.59 17.28 29.18
N LEU A 184 10.67 17.45 29.95
CA LEU A 184 10.98 18.69 30.64
C LEU A 184 11.15 19.85 29.67
N GLY A 185 11.83 19.63 28.53
CA GLY A 185 12.01 20.63 27.48
C GLY A 185 10.69 21.14 26.92
N TRP A 186 9.75 20.24 26.65
CA TRP A 186 8.40 20.61 26.18
C TRP A 186 7.65 21.49 27.18
N PHE A 187 7.57 21.07 28.43
CA PHE A 187 6.81 21.83 29.42
C PHE A 187 7.48 23.16 29.80
N ARG A 188 8.82 23.24 29.77
CA ARG A 188 9.53 24.52 29.93
C ARG A 188 9.29 25.46 28.76
N GLN A 189 9.25 24.96 27.52
CA GLN A 189 8.88 25.76 26.36
C GLN A 189 7.48 26.36 26.54
N GLU A 190 6.50 25.56 26.97
CA GLU A 190 5.14 26.05 27.22
C GLU A 190 5.03 27.01 28.40
N ALA A 191 5.86 26.85 29.42
CA ALA A 191 5.98 27.81 30.50
C ALA A 191 6.68 29.12 30.09
N GLY A 192 7.22 29.20 28.87
CA GLY A 192 7.98 30.34 28.36
C GLY A 192 9.45 30.38 28.82
N ASP A 193 9.93 29.34 29.50
CA ASP A 193 11.35 29.16 29.84
C ASP A 193 12.12 28.61 28.63
N VAL A 194 12.36 29.51 27.67
CA VAL A 194 13.08 29.19 26.42
C VAL A 194 14.48 28.67 26.70
N ALA A 195 15.19 29.27 27.66
CA ALA A 195 16.57 28.87 27.96
C ALA A 195 16.63 27.46 28.56
N GLY A 196 15.78 27.16 29.54
CA GLY A 196 15.69 25.84 30.14
C GLY A 196 15.17 24.78 29.18
N ALA A 197 14.28 25.15 28.23
CA ALA A 197 13.82 24.25 27.18
C ALA A 197 14.92 23.89 26.18
N VAL A 198 15.70 24.89 25.73
CA VAL A 198 16.87 24.67 24.85
C VAL A 198 17.88 23.75 25.51
N GLU A 199 18.19 23.94 26.79
CA GLU A 199 19.09 23.07 27.55
C GLU A 199 18.57 21.62 27.61
N ALA A 200 17.30 21.46 27.97
CA ALA A 200 16.67 20.15 28.10
C ALA A 200 16.57 19.39 26.76
N TYR A 201 16.23 20.08 25.66
CA TYR A 201 16.23 19.45 24.33
C TYR A 201 17.62 19.09 23.82
N ARG A 202 18.65 19.89 24.12
CA ARG A 202 20.04 19.53 23.80
C ARG A 202 20.49 18.28 24.57
N LEU A 203 20.10 18.19 25.84
CA LEU A 203 20.38 17.00 26.65
C LEU A 203 19.69 15.76 26.08
N ALA A 204 18.40 15.88 25.69
CA ALA A 204 17.67 14.81 25.03
C ALA A 204 18.33 14.37 23.71
N ALA A 205 18.82 15.33 22.90
CA ALA A 205 19.52 15.06 21.64
C ALA A 205 20.88 14.36 21.83
N GLY A 206 21.42 14.29 23.05
CA GLY A 206 22.67 13.58 23.37
C GLY A 206 22.56 12.06 23.42
N THR A 207 21.37 11.50 23.20
CA THR A 207 21.13 10.05 23.15
C THR A 207 21.91 9.36 22.02
N GLN A 208 22.24 8.08 22.22
CA GLN A 208 22.85 7.23 21.19
C GLN A 208 21.81 6.61 20.25
N ASP A 209 20.52 6.68 20.60
CA ASP A 209 19.42 6.22 19.75
C ASP A 209 19.14 7.26 18.65
N PRO A 210 19.36 6.94 17.35
CA PRO A 210 19.11 7.87 16.25
C PRO A 210 17.67 8.38 16.19
N ASP A 211 16.67 7.56 16.52
CA ASP A 211 15.26 7.92 16.38
C ASP A 211 14.86 8.99 17.41
N GLU A 212 15.27 8.79 18.66
CA GLU A 212 15.06 9.76 19.75
C GLU A 212 15.88 11.03 19.54
N ARG A 213 17.10 10.91 18.98
CA ARG A 213 17.96 12.06 18.67
C ARG A 213 17.33 12.97 17.61
N VAL A 214 16.88 12.43 16.48
CA VAL A 214 16.27 13.26 15.42
C VAL A 214 14.96 13.91 15.88
N LYS A 215 14.20 13.24 16.75
CA LYS A 215 13.04 13.84 17.41
C LYS A 215 13.45 15.05 18.26
N ALA A 216 14.39 14.90 19.18
CA ALA A 216 14.84 16.00 20.03
C ALA A 216 15.41 17.19 19.23
N LEU A 217 16.24 16.92 18.22
CA LEU A 217 16.81 17.96 17.36
C LEU A 217 15.75 18.72 16.54
N LEU A 218 14.70 18.02 16.05
CA LEU A 218 13.59 18.68 15.36
C LEU A 218 12.88 19.70 16.28
N TYR A 219 12.60 19.32 17.53
CA TYR A 219 11.94 20.21 18.49
C TYR A 219 12.85 21.37 18.90
N LEU A 220 14.14 21.12 19.09
CA LEU A 220 15.14 22.18 19.31
C LEU A 220 15.19 23.17 18.13
N GLY A 221 15.17 22.66 16.89
CA GLY A 221 15.14 23.50 15.69
C GLY A 221 13.85 24.33 15.58
N ASN A 222 12.70 23.73 15.90
CA ASN A 222 11.42 24.45 15.93
C ASN A 222 11.46 25.58 16.97
N LEU A 223 11.96 25.31 18.17
CA LEU A 223 12.10 26.31 19.23
C LEU A 223 13.01 27.47 18.80
N HIS A 224 14.16 27.18 18.19
CA HIS A 224 15.03 28.22 17.64
C HIS A 224 14.33 29.06 16.56
N ALA A 225 13.56 28.42 15.67
CA ALA A 225 12.81 29.12 14.63
C ALA A 225 11.72 30.04 15.21
N GLU A 226 11.00 29.58 16.26
CA GLU A 226 10.00 30.38 16.98
C GLU A 226 10.63 31.63 17.63
N GLN A 227 11.88 31.53 18.09
CA GLN A 227 12.63 32.68 18.63
C GLN A 227 13.25 33.58 17.54
N GLY A 228 13.09 33.23 16.26
CA GLY A 228 13.69 33.94 15.13
C GLY A 228 15.18 33.64 14.91
N ASP A 229 15.77 32.69 15.65
CA ASP A 229 17.15 32.24 15.46
C ASP A 229 17.25 31.25 14.28
N SER A 230 17.20 31.81 13.08
CA SER A 230 17.22 31.05 11.83
C SER A 230 18.51 30.25 11.63
N GLN A 231 19.63 30.70 12.21
CA GLN A 231 20.91 30.02 12.08
C GLN A 231 20.96 28.76 12.96
N ALA A 232 20.56 28.86 14.23
CA ALA A 232 20.48 27.70 15.12
C ALA A 232 19.41 26.71 14.67
N ALA A 233 18.26 27.20 14.19
CA ALA A 233 17.21 26.36 13.63
C ALA A 233 17.71 25.55 12.41
N ARG A 234 18.38 26.24 11.47
CA ARG A 234 18.99 25.60 10.29
C ARG A 234 19.98 24.51 10.71
N ALA A 235 20.90 24.80 11.63
CA ALA A 235 21.89 23.84 12.08
C ALA A 235 21.24 22.57 12.69
N ALA A 236 20.20 22.74 13.51
CA ALA A 236 19.48 21.61 14.09
C ALA A 236 18.77 20.76 13.03
N TYR A 237 18.13 21.38 12.03
CA TYR A 237 17.48 20.61 10.94
C TYR A 237 18.49 19.93 10.01
N GLU A 238 19.63 20.56 9.71
CA GLU A 238 20.71 19.94 8.95
C GLU A 238 21.26 18.70 9.67
N GLU A 239 21.39 18.76 11.00
CA GLU A 239 21.82 17.62 11.81
C GLU A 239 20.80 16.47 11.78
N VAL A 240 19.50 16.77 11.79
CA VAL A 240 18.44 15.76 11.62
C VAL A 240 18.57 15.07 10.26
N VAL A 241 18.71 15.85 9.18
CA VAL A 241 18.79 15.32 7.80
C VAL A 241 20.07 14.50 7.58
N ALA A 242 21.17 14.84 8.26
CA ALA A 242 22.43 14.12 8.18
C ALA A 242 22.48 12.84 9.06
N CYS A 243 21.49 12.62 9.91
CA CYS A 243 21.48 11.50 10.85
C CYS A 243 21.33 10.15 10.13
N GLN A 244 22.22 9.20 10.44
CA GLN A 244 22.21 7.85 9.89
C GLN A 244 21.66 6.83 10.89
N GLY A 245 21.14 5.70 10.39
CA GLY A 245 20.62 4.61 11.23
C GLY A 245 19.19 4.81 11.73
N VAL A 246 18.49 5.84 11.24
CA VAL A 246 17.09 6.15 11.58
C VAL A 246 16.15 5.07 11.06
N SER A 247 15.24 4.58 11.89
CA SER A 247 14.28 3.54 11.54
C SER A 247 13.32 4.00 10.43
N PRO A 248 13.05 3.15 9.42
CA PRO A 248 12.09 3.47 8.36
C PRO A 248 10.66 3.73 8.83
N ASN A 249 10.25 3.15 9.96
CA ASN A 249 8.86 3.10 10.40
C ASN A 249 8.50 4.14 11.47
N GLY A 250 9.46 4.61 12.27
CA GLY A 250 9.22 5.49 13.41
C GLY A 250 9.64 6.94 13.14
N ALA A 251 10.96 7.16 13.02
CA ALA A 251 11.54 8.49 12.98
C ALA A 251 11.68 9.12 11.58
N ARG A 252 11.35 8.37 10.52
CA ARG A 252 11.24 8.90 9.14
C ARG A 252 10.37 10.17 9.07
N ARG A 253 9.31 10.25 9.90
CA ARG A 253 8.43 11.42 10.02
C ARG A 253 9.16 12.66 10.52
N HIS A 254 10.05 12.53 11.52
CA HIS A 254 10.81 13.66 12.05
C HIS A 254 11.81 14.18 11.02
N VAL A 255 12.47 13.27 10.31
CA VAL A 255 13.39 13.62 9.21
C VAL A 255 12.67 14.37 8.09
N SER A 256 11.54 13.83 7.61
CA SER A 256 10.76 14.47 6.53
C SER A 256 10.31 15.90 6.88
N ARG A 257 9.95 16.13 8.15
CA ARG A 257 9.50 17.44 8.61
C ARG A 257 10.63 18.41 8.91
N ALA A 258 11.77 17.94 9.42
CA ALA A 258 12.98 18.74 9.49
C ALA A 258 13.42 19.19 8.09
N ALA A 259 13.37 18.29 7.10
CA ALA A 259 13.67 18.61 5.71
C ALA A 259 12.71 19.67 5.14
N LEU A 260 11.40 19.57 5.42
CA LEU A 260 10.42 20.59 5.04
C LEU A 260 10.74 21.97 5.64
N ARG A 261 11.02 22.02 6.96
CA ARG A 261 11.34 23.25 7.68
C ARG A 261 12.67 23.86 7.21
N LEU A 262 13.67 23.01 6.97
CA LEU A 262 14.95 23.39 6.40
C LEU A 262 14.77 24.01 5.01
N GLY A 263 13.99 23.38 4.13
CA GLY A 263 13.69 23.92 2.80
C GLY A 263 13.05 25.31 2.86
N ALA A 264 12.10 25.51 3.76
CA ALA A 264 11.46 26.81 3.97
C ALA A 264 12.45 27.89 4.44
N LEU A 265 13.35 27.57 5.38
CA LEU A 265 14.39 28.49 5.86
C LEU A 265 15.40 28.81 4.75
N LEU A 266 15.87 27.80 4.02
CA LEU A 266 16.84 27.95 2.92
C LEU A 266 16.28 28.86 1.82
N ARG A 267 15.02 28.64 1.41
CA ARG A 267 14.33 29.50 0.45
C ARG A 267 14.20 30.93 0.96
N GLY A 268 13.84 31.11 2.23
CA GLY A 268 13.79 32.44 2.86
C GLY A 268 15.14 33.18 2.84
N SER A 269 16.25 32.43 2.85
CA SER A 269 17.62 32.96 2.74
C SER A 269 18.15 33.10 1.31
N GLY A 270 17.39 32.67 0.29
CA GLY A 270 17.77 32.70 -1.12
C GLY A 270 18.60 31.50 -1.61
N ALA A 271 18.76 30.46 -0.78
CA ALA A 271 19.47 29.22 -1.10
C ALA A 271 18.54 28.22 -1.80
N GLU A 272 18.20 28.51 -3.07
CA GLU A 272 17.11 27.84 -3.80
C GLU A 272 17.42 26.37 -4.15
N GLU A 273 18.65 26.05 -4.52
CA GLU A 273 19.04 24.67 -4.87
C GLU A 273 19.03 23.74 -3.64
N GLU A 274 19.54 24.22 -2.51
CA GLU A 274 19.50 23.48 -1.25
C GLU A 274 18.06 23.38 -0.72
N ALA A 275 17.25 24.43 -0.90
CA ALA A 275 15.84 24.39 -0.54
C ALA A 275 15.08 23.31 -1.33
N GLN A 276 15.29 23.25 -2.65
CA GLN A 276 14.65 22.24 -3.49
C GLN A 276 15.10 20.82 -3.14
N SER A 277 16.38 20.65 -2.77
CA SER A 277 16.90 19.36 -2.29
C SER A 277 16.23 18.93 -0.99
N ALA A 278 16.04 19.87 -0.05
CA ALA A 278 15.36 19.61 1.21
C ALA A 278 13.86 19.30 1.01
N PHE A 279 13.15 20.01 0.13
CA PHE A 279 11.77 19.68 -0.22
C PHE A 279 11.65 18.31 -0.89
N THR A 280 12.57 17.96 -1.79
CA THR A 280 12.59 16.64 -2.43
C THR A 280 12.75 15.52 -1.39
N LEU A 281 13.62 15.70 -0.40
CA LEU A 281 13.77 14.75 0.70
C LEU A 281 12.50 14.66 1.54
N ALA A 282 11.86 15.80 1.84
CA ALA A 282 10.57 15.84 2.53
C ALA A 282 9.49 15.07 1.76
N GLU A 283 9.43 15.20 0.43
CA GLU A 283 8.50 14.45 -0.41
C GLU A 283 8.80 12.95 -0.44
N GLN A 284 10.07 12.56 -0.46
CA GLN A 284 10.47 11.15 -0.44
C GLN A 284 10.12 10.45 0.86
N LEU A 285 10.20 11.17 1.99
CA LEU A 285 10.05 10.59 3.32
C LEU A 285 8.69 10.84 3.97
N GLY A 286 7.97 11.87 3.54
CA GLY A 286 6.75 12.35 4.16
C GLY A 286 5.51 11.51 3.91
N ASP A 287 4.49 11.75 4.75
CA ASP A 287 3.12 11.31 4.49
C ASP A 287 2.42 12.21 3.45
N VAL A 288 1.17 11.89 3.13
CA VAL A 288 0.40 12.56 2.07
C VAL A 288 0.22 14.06 2.34
N ASP A 289 -0.01 14.45 3.58
CA ASP A 289 -0.24 15.85 3.94
C ASP A 289 1.08 16.63 3.91
N LEU A 290 2.17 16.02 4.39
CA LEU A 290 3.51 16.61 4.35
C LEU A 290 4.02 16.78 2.92
N ILE A 291 3.82 15.79 2.04
CA ILE A 291 4.18 15.87 0.62
C ILE A 291 3.48 17.07 -0.04
N ARG A 292 2.17 17.25 0.21
CA ARG A 292 1.41 18.38 -0.34
C ARG A 292 1.96 19.71 0.13
N GLU A 293 2.30 19.80 1.42
CA GLU A 293 2.87 21.00 2.00
C GLU A 293 4.29 21.27 1.45
N ALA A 294 5.11 20.24 1.27
CA ALA A 294 6.42 20.34 0.64
C ALA A 294 6.32 20.89 -0.77
N ARG A 295 5.42 20.34 -1.60
CA ARG A 295 5.18 20.81 -2.96
C ARG A 295 4.66 22.23 -3.00
N ARG A 296 3.74 22.57 -2.10
CA ARG A 296 3.23 23.95 -1.96
C ARG A 296 4.34 24.92 -1.63
N LEU A 297 5.16 24.59 -0.63
CA LEU A 297 6.28 25.43 -0.23
C LEU A 297 7.39 25.46 -1.26
N ALA A 298 7.56 24.41 -2.07
CA ALA A 298 8.47 24.31 -3.21
C ALA A 298 7.96 25.03 -4.46
N GLY A 299 6.65 25.32 -4.57
CA GLY A 299 6.04 25.90 -5.77
C GLY A 299 5.76 24.86 -6.86
N THR A 300 5.80 23.58 -6.51
CA THR A 300 5.52 22.42 -7.39
C THR A 300 4.15 21.80 -7.14
N GLU A 301 3.26 22.52 -6.44
CA GLU A 301 1.87 22.09 -6.17
C GLU A 301 1.11 21.83 -7.49
N THR A 302 0.54 20.64 -7.58
CA THR A 302 -0.22 20.19 -8.75
C THR A 302 -1.54 20.96 -8.90
N TRP A 303 -2.27 20.73 -9.99
CA TRP A 303 -3.55 21.41 -10.23
C TRP A 303 -4.61 20.89 -9.26
N ALA A 304 -4.65 19.57 -9.07
CA ALA A 304 -5.57 18.89 -8.18
C ALA A 304 -5.32 19.24 -6.72
N GLU A 305 -4.06 19.26 -6.26
CA GLU A 305 -3.72 19.65 -4.89
C GLU A 305 -4.21 21.09 -4.58
N ARG A 306 -3.91 22.05 -5.45
CA ARG A 306 -4.40 23.44 -5.33
C ARG A 306 -5.93 23.52 -5.29
N THR A 307 -6.58 22.79 -6.18
CA THR A 307 -8.05 22.80 -6.31
C THR A 307 -8.71 22.22 -5.06
N CYS A 308 -8.23 21.06 -4.58
CA CYS A 308 -8.71 20.42 -3.36
C CYS A 308 -8.48 21.29 -2.12
N ARG A 309 -7.34 21.98 -2.03
CA ARG A 309 -7.05 22.90 -0.93
C ARG A 309 -8.03 24.08 -0.90
N ALA A 310 -8.20 24.78 -2.03
CA ALA A 310 -9.14 25.91 -2.10
C ALA A 310 -10.60 25.49 -1.76
N LEU A 311 -10.99 24.27 -2.12
CA LEU A 311 -12.29 23.72 -1.74
C LEU A 311 -12.41 23.42 -0.23
N ARG A 312 -11.35 22.94 0.42
CA ARG A 312 -11.32 22.77 1.88
C ARG A 312 -11.45 24.11 2.60
N ASP A 313 -10.85 25.16 2.06
CA ASP A 313 -10.92 26.53 2.56
C ASP A 313 -12.28 27.20 2.26
N GLN A 314 -13.23 26.47 1.64
CA GLN A 314 -14.55 26.94 1.19
C GLN A 314 -14.49 28.12 0.20
N ASP A 315 -13.35 28.34 -0.46
CA ASP A 315 -13.15 29.38 -1.46
C ASP A 315 -13.26 28.80 -2.88
N GLN A 316 -14.51 28.62 -3.32
CA GLN A 316 -14.81 28.10 -4.66
C GLN A 316 -14.31 29.03 -5.77
N ASP A 317 -14.27 30.34 -5.54
CA ASP A 317 -13.80 31.30 -6.53
C ASP A 317 -12.28 31.25 -6.70
N ALA A 318 -11.52 31.04 -5.61
CA ALA A 318 -10.09 30.80 -5.68
C ALA A 318 -9.77 29.49 -6.42
N SER A 319 -10.54 28.43 -6.16
CA SER A 319 -10.45 27.16 -6.90
C SER A 319 -10.60 27.39 -8.41
N LEU A 320 -11.66 28.08 -8.83
CA LEU A 320 -11.93 28.37 -10.24
C LEU A 320 -10.84 29.24 -10.86
N ARG A 321 -10.37 30.30 -10.18
CA ARG A 321 -9.31 31.18 -10.70
C ARG A 321 -7.99 30.42 -10.87
N ALA A 322 -7.58 29.65 -9.87
CA ALA A 322 -6.33 28.91 -9.89
C ALA A 322 -6.33 27.86 -11.02
N LEU A 323 -7.41 27.08 -11.12
CA LEU A 323 -7.51 26.05 -12.15
C LEU A 323 -7.65 26.66 -13.55
N THR A 324 -8.40 27.76 -13.71
CA THR A 324 -8.47 28.49 -15.00
C THR A 324 -7.09 29.00 -15.41
N GLY A 325 -6.30 29.53 -14.48
CA GLY A 325 -4.93 29.98 -14.75
C GLY A 325 -3.99 28.84 -15.16
N ALA A 326 -4.19 27.63 -14.61
CA ALA A 326 -3.37 26.46 -14.93
C ALA A 326 -3.74 25.81 -16.27
N CYS A 327 -5.04 25.62 -16.56
CA CYS A 327 -5.49 24.91 -17.76
C CYS A 327 -5.87 25.83 -18.93
N GLY A 328 -5.97 27.15 -18.71
CA GLY A 328 -6.38 28.13 -19.72
C GLY A 328 -7.88 28.13 -20.06
N SER A 329 -8.69 27.32 -19.38
CA SER A 329 -10.12 27.14 -19.70
C SER A 329 -11.02 27.23 -18.46
N ALA A 330 -11.92 28.21 -18.44
CA ALA A 330 -12.94 28.32 -17.39
C ALA A 330 -13.94 27.15 -17.43
N ALA A 331 -14.14 26.52 -18.59
CA ALA A 331 -15.02 25.36 -18.72
C ALA A 331 -14.42 24.13 -18.05
N VAL A 332 -13.13 23.87 -18.30
CA VAL A 332 -12.37 22.82 -17.61
C VAL A 332 -12.27 23.12 -16.11
N ALA A 333 -12.09 24.38 -15.71
CA ALA A 333 -12.05 24.75 -14.30
C ALA A 333 -13.35 24.39 -13.57
N ARG A 334 -14.51 24.68 -14.17
CA ARG A 334 -15.82 24.26 -13.61
C ARG A 334 -15.93 22.75 -13.48
N PHE A 335 -15.53 22.01 -14.51
CA PHE A 335 -15.48 20.54 -14.46
C PHE A 335 -14.60 20.05 -13.29
N GLY A 336 -13.36 20.54 -13.21
CA GLY A 336 -12.41 20.11 -12.20
C GLY A 336 -12.81 20.47 -10.76
N THR A 337 -13.38 21.66 -10.55
CA THR A 337 -13.91 22.07 -9.23
C THR A 337 -15.13 21.23 -8.80
N GLU A 338 -16.01 20.82 -9.73
CA GLU A 338 -17.09 19.89 -9.41
C GLU A 338 -16.57 18.48 -9.11
N LEU A 339 -15.57 18.02 -9.88
CA LEU A 339 -14.96 16.71 -9.72
C LEU A 339 -14.21 16.61 -8.38
N ALA A 340 -13.31 17.56 -8.09
CA ALA A 340 -12.56 17.61 -6.82
C ALA A 340 -13.49 17.80 -5.61
N GLY A 341 -14.63 18.46 -5.79
CA GLY A 341 -15.69 18.59 -4.78
C GLY A 341 -16.55 17.33 -4.62
N ARG A 342 -16.22 16.22 -5.28
CA ARG A 342 -16.96 14.93 -5.26
C ARG A 342 -18.41 15.03 -5.75
N ARG A 343 -18.73 16.05 -6.56
CA ARG A 343 -20.06 16.27 -7.15
C ARG A 343 -20.10 15.62 -8.54
N PHE A 344 -19.94 14.30 -8.57
CA PHE A 344 -19.70 13.53 -9.80
C PHE A 344 -20.77 13.72 -10.89
N ASP A 345 -22.05 13.83 -10.53
CA ASP A 345 -23.12 14.08 -11.52
C ASP A 345 -22.98 15.45 -12.19
N ARG A 346 -22.57 16.48 -11.43
CA ARG A 346 -22.32 17.82 -11.96
C ARG A 346 -21.05 17.85 -12.79
N ALA A 347 -20.00 17.16 -12.35
CA ALA A 347 -18.77 17.00 -13.11
C ALA A 347 -19.06 16.32 -14.46
N ARG A 348 -19.83 15.22 -14.50
CA ARG A 348 -20.24 14.55 -15.74
C ARG A 348 -21.03 15.48 -16.66
N ALA A 349 -21.97 16.25 -16.12
CA ALA A 349 -22.72 17.24 -16.91
C ALA A 349 -21.84 18.39 -17.42
N ALA A 350 -20.81 18.79 -16.68
CA ALA A 350 -19.84 19.80 -17.12
C ALA A 350 -18.93 19.23 -18.23
N LEU A 351 -18.45 18.00 -18.08
CA LEU A 351 -17.63 17.30 -19.07
C LEU A 351 -18.38 17.16 -20.41
N ALA A 352 -19.65 16.76 -20.38
CA ALA A 352 -20.47 16.60 -21.59
C ALA A 352 -20.68 17.90 -22.40
N ARG A 353 -20.35 19.07 -21.82
CA ARG A 353 -20.41 20.37 -22.51
C ARG A 353 -19.08 20.77 -23.14
N LEU A 354 -17.99 20.06 -22.86
CA LEU A 354 -16.68 20.32 -23.48
C LEU A 354 -16.68 19.75 -24.90
N THR A 355 -16.44 20.60 -25.88
CA THR A 355 -16.37 20.22 -27.31
C THR A 355 -14.97 20.40 -27.90
N GLU A 356 -14.17 21.28 -27.32
CA GLU A 356 -12.83 21.57 -27.80
C GLU A 356 -11.86 20.46 -27.41
N SER A 357 -11.07 19.99 -28.37
CA SER A 357 -10.11 18.91 -28.16
C SER A 357 -9.06 19.24 -27.09
N ALA A 358 -8.68 20.51 -26.98
CA ALA A 358 -7.74 20.99 -25.96
C ALA A 358 -8.36 20.95 -24.55
N ASP A 359 -9.64 21.31 -24.43
CA ASP A 359 -10.37 21.27 -23.16
C ASP A 359 -10.57 19.85 -22.66
N LEU A 360 -10.92 18.91 -23.56
CA LEU A 360 -11.05 17.48 -23.23
C LEU A 360 -9.71 16.88 -22.77
N GLU A 361 -8.60 17.28 -23.40
CA GLU A 361 -7.26 16.88 -22.98
C GLU A 361 -6.89 17.46 -21.60
N CYS A 362 -7.14 18.76 -21.35
CA CYS A 362 -6.94 19.35 -20.03
C CYS A 362 -7.81 18.69 -18.95
N ALA A 363 -9.05 18.32 -19.28
CA ALA A 363 -9.93 17.57 -18.37
C ALA A 363 -9.35 16.19 -18.03
N ALA A 364 -8.79 15.48 -19.02
CA ALA A 364 -8.11 14.20 -18.81
C ALA A 364 -6.86 14.35 -17.91
N VAL A 365 -6.04 15.38 -18.14
CA VAL A 365 -4.86 15.70 -17.31
C VAL A 365 -5.28 15.94 -15.86
N PHE A 366 -6.26 16.81 -15.65
CA PHE A 366 -6.76 17.12 -14.30
C PHE A 366 -7.33 15.88 -13.60
N GLY A 367 -8.07 15.03 -14.32
CA GLY A 367 -8.60 13.79 -13.77
C GLY A 367 -7.50 12.82 -13.35
N LEU A 368 -6.44 12.67 -14.14
CA LEU A 368 -5.31 11.79 -13.79
C LEU A 368 -4.51 12.32 -12.59
N ASP A 369 -4.27 13.63 -12.54
CA ASP A 369 -3.67 14.30 -11.38
C ASP A 369 -4.50 14.05 -10.11
N LEU A 370 -5.82 14.31 -10.18
CA LEU A 370 -6.73 14.09 -9.06
C LEU A 370 -6.80 12.62 -8.64
N ALA A 371 -6.81 11.68 -9.59
CA ALA A 371 -6.77 10.26 -9.30
C ALA A 371 -5.48 9.85 -8.57
N ALA A 372 -4.34 10.43 -8.93
CA ALA A 372 -3.07 10.19 -8.23
C ALA A 372 -3.08 10.79 -6.81
N VAL A 373 -3.73 11.95 -6.62
CA VAL A 373 -3.95 12.57 -5.30
C VAL A 373 -4.85 11.71 -4.42
N TRP A 374 -5.97 11.17 -4.94
CA TRP A 374 -6.90 10.35 -4.16
C TRP A 374 -6.46 8.89 -3.97
N THR A 375 -5.64 8.34 -4.87
CA THR A 375 -4.99 7.05 -4.65
C THR A 375 -4.06 7.10 -3.43
N ARG A 376 -3.46 8.27 -3.14
CA ARG A 376 -2.70 8.49 -1.88
C ARG A 376 -3.60 8.48 -0.64
N GLU A 377 -4.87 8.90 -0.76
CA GLU A 377 -5.86 8.93 0.33
C GLU A 377 -6.60 7.58 0.52
N ASN A 378 -6.29 6.55 -0.28
CA ASN A 378 -6.96 5.25 -0.31
C ASN A 378 -8.48 5.32 -0.62
N ASP A 379 -8.91 6.28 -1.44
CA ASP A 379 -10.30 6.39 -1.88
C ASP A 379 -10.54 5.72 -3.25
N ASP A 380 -10.57 4.40 -3.27
CA ASP A 380 -10.66 3.64 -4.53
C ASP A 380 -11.97 3.86 -5.29
N GLU A 381 -13.10 4.15 -4.61
CA GLU A 381 -14.39 4.42 -5.25
C GLU A 381 -14.38 5.77 -5.98
N ALA A 382 -13.85 6.81 -5.33
CA ALA A 382 -13.74 8.13 -5.94
C ALA A 382 -12.75 8.12 -7.11
N VAL A 383 -11.64 7.36 -6.99
CA VAL A 383 -10.70 7.16 -8.10
C VAL A 383 -11.38 6.50 -9.30
N ASP A 384 -12.19 5.46 -9.10
CA ASP A 384 -12.89 4.80 -10.22
C ASP A 384 -13.84 5.78 -10.96
N LYS A 385 -14.56 6.65 -10.23
CA LYS A 385 -15.42 7.69 -10.83
C LYS A 385 -14.63 8.76 -11.59
N VAL A 386 -13.44 9.12 -11.11
CA VAL A 386 -12.55 10.07 -11.79
C VAL A 386 -12.02 9.47 -13.09
N ILE A 387 -11.57 8.21 -13.06
CA ILE A 387 -11.02 7.55 -14.24
C ILE A 387 -12.11 7.30 -15.29
N ASP A 388 -13.34 7.00 -14.89
CA ASP A 388 -14.49 6.96 -15.81
C ASP A 388 -14.65 8.30 -16.55
N GLY A 389 -14.57 9.42 -15.82
CA GLY A 389 -14.55 10.76 -16.39
C GLY A 389 -13.37 11.00 -17.35
N VAL A 390 -12.17 10.49 -17.03
CA VAL A 390 -10.99 10.57 -17.90
C VAL A 390 -11.21 9.80 -19.20
N VAL A 391 -11.78 8.59 -19.14
CA VAL A 391 -12.09 7.79 -20.34
C VAL A 391 -13.15 8.49 -21.19
N ALA A 392 -14.19 9.05 -20.56
CA ALA A 392 -15.26 9.78 -21.25
C ALA A 392 -14.78 11.03 -22.00
N THR A 393 -13.57 11.54 -21.71
CA THR A 393 -12.97 12.62 -22.52
C THR A 393 -12.63 12.18 -23.95
N GLY A 394 -12.44 10.89 -24.20
CA GLY A 394 -11.87 10.36 -25.44
C GLY A 394 -10.39 10.74 -25.67
N ARG A 395 -9.73 11.32 -24.66
CA ARG A 395 -8.37 11.86 -24.71
C ARG A 395 -7.47 11.31 -23.61
N ALA A 396 -7.79 10.13 -23.08
CA ALA A 396 -7.07 9.54 -21.94
C ALA A 396 -5.58 9.32 -22.21
N ALA A 397 -5.21 8.86 -23.42
CA ALA A 397 -3.81 8.64 -23.80
C ALA A 397 -3.04 9.97 -23.92
N GLU A 398 -3.66 11.00 -24.50
CA GLU A 398 -3.11 12.35 -24.60
C GLU A 398 -2.93 12.98 -23.22
N GLY A 399 -3.96 12.88 -22.38
CA GLY A 399 -3.93 13.36 -21.00
C GLY A 399 -2.85 12.65 -20.18
N TYR A 400 -2.71 11.33 -20.32
CA TYR A 400 -1.68 10.55 -19.63
C TYR A 400 -0.26 10.98 -20.02
N ARG A 401 0.01 11.13 -21.31
CA ARG A 401 1.31 11.62 -21.80
C ARG A 401 1.63 13.02 -21.27
N ARG A 402 0.65 13.91 -21.26
CA ARG A 402 0.82 15.27 -20.78
C ARG A 402 0.99 15.34 -19.26
N ALA A 403 0.23 14.54 -18.50
CA ALA A 403 0.36 14.46 -17.05
C ALA A 403 1.76 13.96 -16.61
N LEU A 404 2.36 13.01 -17.35
CA LEU A 404 3.75 12.61 -17.15
C LEU A 404 4.73 13.74 -17.47
N ALA A 405 4.55 14.42 -18.61
CA ALA A 405 5.42 15.51 -19.03
C ALA A 405 5.40 16.70 -18.05
N GLU A 406 4.26 16.95 -17.40
CA GLU A 406 4.10 17.99 -16.39
C GLU A 406 4.47 17.52 -14.96
N GLY A 407 4.86 16.26 -14.78
CA GLY A 407 5.24 15.71 -13.47
C GLY A 407 4.09 15.54 -12.48
N LEU A 408 2.83 15.57 -12.96
CA LEU A 408 1.63 15.40 -12.14
C LEU A 408 1.44 13.94 -11.70
N ILE A 409 1.88 13.02 -12.55
CA ILE A 409 2.04 11.60 -12.25
C ILE A 409 3.51 11.23 -12.47
N ASP A 410 4.06 10.39 -11.59
CA ASP A 410 5.45 9.94 -11.72
C ASP A 410 5.58 8.76 -12.69
N ALA A 411 6.79 8.55 -13.20
CA ALA A 411 7.15 7.43 -14.08
C ALA A 411 7.73 6.24 -13.28
N VAL A 412 7.26 6.06 -12.04
CA VAL A 412 7.76 4.99 -11.17
C VAL A 412 6.96 3.72 -11.44
N SER A 413 7.65 2.65 -11.84
CA SER A 413 7.07 1.33 -12.07
C SER A 413 7.26 0.42 -10.86
N GLY A 414 6.26 -0.42 -10.54
CA GLY A 414 6.32 -1.38 -9.44
C GLY A 414 5.00 -1.51 -8.67
N GLY A 415 4.79 -2.64 -7.98
CA GLY A 415 3.51 -2.97 -7.34
C GLY A 415 3.03 -2.00 -6.25
N THR A 416 3.93 -1.17 -5.72
CA THR A 416 3.64 -0.12 -4.74
C THR A 416 3.48 1.28 -5.36
N SER A 417 3.71 1.42 -6.68
CA SER A 417 3.57 2.69 -7.39
C SER A 417 2.10 3.09 -7.49
N ARG A 418 1.79 4.26 -6.93
CA ARG A 418 0.45 4.83 -6.93
C ARG A 418 0.08 5.37 -8.32
N SER A 419 1.03 5.94 -9.04
CA SER A 419 0.84 6.39 -10.42
C SER A 419 0.57 5.19 -11.34
N GLU A 420 1.30 4.09 -11.17
CA GLU A 420 1.06 2.86 -11.94
C GLU A 420 -0.32 2.26 -11.62
N ARG A 421 -0.80 2.32 -10.37
CA ARG A 421 -2.18 1.92 -10.00
C ARG A 421 -3.24 2.73 -10.76
N VAL A 422 -3.05 4.05 -10.90
CA VAL A 422 -3.94 4.92 -11.69
C VAL A 422 -3.97 4.45 -13.15
N VAL A 423 -2.81 4.16 -13.74
CA VAL A 423 -2.72 3.67 -15.12
C VAL A 423 -3.37 2.29 -15.27
N PHE A 424 -3.22 1.37 -14.31
CA PHE A 424 -3.91 0.08 -14.35
C PHE A 424 -5.43 0.21 -14.29
N LYS A 425 -5.97 1.14 -13.48
CA LYS A 425 -7.41 1.43 -13.45
C LYS A 425 -7.89 2.04 -14.76
N LEU A 426 -7.11 2.95 -15.34
CA LEU A 426 -7.39 3.52 -16.67
C LEU A 426 -7.42 2.43 -17.75
N LEU A 427 -6.41 1.56 -17.77
CA LEU A 427 -6.35 0.42 -18.69
C LEU A 427 -7.56 -0.49 -18.52
N ARG A 428 -7.94 -0.83 -17.28
CA ARG A 428 -9.12 -1.67 -17.01
C ARG A 428 -10.39 -1.06 -17.60
N LEU A 429 -10.64 0.24 -17.38
CA LEU A 429 -11.86 0.89 -17.89
C LEU A 429 -11.87 1.01 -19.41
N LEU A 430 -10.71 1.26 -20.05
CA LEU A 430 -10.60 1.21 -21.51
C LEU A 430 -10.90 -0.20 -22.05
N GLN A 431 -10.45 -1.24 -21.35
CA GLN A 431 -10.72 -2.65 -21.70
C GLN A 431 -12.21 -3.00 -21.53
N ASP A 432 -12.81 -2.60 -20.42
CA ASP A 432 -14.23 -2.83 -20.13
C ASP A 432 -15.14 -2.16 -21.18
N ASN A 433 -14.68 -1.05 -21.76
CA ASN A 433 -15.35 -0.32 -22.85
C ASN A 433 -15.01 -0.81 -24.27
N ASP A 434 -14.17 -1.85 -24.43
CA ASP A 434 -13.62 -2.34 -25.71
C ASP A 434 -12.95 -1.23 -26.56
N ASP A 435 -12.40 -0.18 -25.92
CA ASP A 435 -11.69 0.91 -26.60
C ASP A 435 -10.25 0.50 -26.93
N LEU A 436 -10.11 -0.38 -27.92
CA LEU A 436 -8.78 -0.87 -28.36
C LEU A 436 -7.89 0.27 -28.86
N ASP A 437 -8.46 1.27 -29.52
CA ASP A 437 -7.70 2.40 -30.06
C ASP A 437 -7.13 3.27 -28.92
N GLY A 438 -7.92 3.50 -27.87
CA GLY A 438 -7.48 4.17 -26.65
C GLY A 438 -6.34 3.43 -25.96
N VAL A 439 -6.45 2.10 -25.82
CA VAL A 439 -5.37 1.26 -25.26
C VAL A 439 -4.13 1.33 -26.14
N ALA A 440 -4.26 1.20 -27.47
CA ALA A 440 -3.14 1.25 -28.41
C ALA A 440 -2.39 2.60 -28.39
N ARG A 441 -3.11 3.72 -28.26
CA ARG A 441 -2.52 5.06 -28.13
C ARG A 441 -1.76 5.25 -26.80
N LEU A 442 -2.14 4.53 -25.75
CA LEU A 442 -1.51 4.62 -24.43
C LEU A 442 -0.17 3.88 -24.35
N VAL A 443 -0.02 2.76 -25.09
CA VAL A 443 1.15 1.87 -25.03
C VAL A 443 2.50 2.61 -25.17
N PRO A 444 2.76 3.45 -26.20
CA PRO A 444 4.09 4.04 -26.40
C PRO A 444 4.58 4.86 -25.21
N THR A 445 3.67 5.56 -24.53
CA THR A 445 3.98 6.33 -23.32
C THR A 445 4.14 5.42 -22.12
N ALA A 446 3.31 4.38 -21.99
CA ALA A 446 3.42 3.43 -20.89
C ALA A 446 4.68 2.57 -20.97
N GLU A 447 5.21 2.25 -22.15
CA GLU A 447 6.47 1.51 -22.26
C GLU A 447 7.64 2.23 -21.62
N GLN A 448 7.65 3.56 -21.69
CA GLN A 448 8.71 4.39 -21.15
C GLN A 448 8.54 4.63 -19.65
N ALA A 449 7.30 4.82 -19.19
CA ALA A 449 7.01 5.23 -17.82
C ALA A 449 6.54 4.09 -16.90
N HIS A 450 5.76 3.14 -17.41
CA HIS A 450 5.11 2.07 -16.65
C HIS A 450 5.11 0.73 -17.42
N PRO A 451 6.26 0.05 -17.57
CA PRO A 451 6.40 -1.15 -18.41
C PRO A 451 5.42 -2.29 -18.07
N ARG A 452 5.02 -2.47 -16.80
CA ARG A 452 4.08 -3.52 -16.40
C ARG A 452 2.68 -3.24 -16.93
N ALA A 453 2.26 -1.98 -16.84
CA ALA A 453 1.01 -1.52 -17.43
C ALA A 453 1.03 -1.66 -18.96
N ALA A 454 2.15 -1.32 -19.61
CA ALA A 454 2.32 -1.50 -21.05
C ALA A 454 2.28 -2.98 -21.48
N ALA A 455 2.94 -3.88 -20.75
CA ALA A 455 2.90 -5.32 -21.03
C ALA A 455 1.46 -5.86 -20.96
N LYS A 456 0.69 -5.44 -19.96
CA LYS A 456 -0.74 -5.80 -19.83
C LYS A 456 -1.60 -5.23 -20.95
N ALA A 457 -1.33 -3.99 -21.38
CA ALA A 457 -2.02 -3.36 -22.49
C ALA A 457 -1.75 -4.10 -23.82
N CYS A 458 -0.49 -4.40 -24.10
CA CYS A 458 -0.05 -5.19 -25.24
C CYS A 458 -0.66 -6.59 -25.24
N HIS A 459 -0.72 -7.26 -24.09
CA HIS A 459 -1.39 -8.56 -23.94
C HIS A 459 -2.87 -8.49 -24.32
N PHE A 460 -3.59 -7.51 -23.79
CA PHE A 460 -5.01 -7.32 -24.10
C PHE A 460 -5.25 -7.06 -25.59
N LEU A 461 -4.48 -6.15 -26.21
CA LEU A 461 -4.57 -5.88 -27.66
C LEU A 461 -4.27 -7.14 -28.47
N GLY A 462 -3.25 -7.90 -28.07
CA GLY A 462 -2.89 -9.19 -28.66
C GLY A 462 -4.06 -10.17 -28.68
N ILE A 463 -4.71 -10.38 -27.53
CA ILE A 463 -5.87 -11.27 -27.41
C ILE A 463 -7.07 -10.75 -28.20
N ALA A 464 -7.31 -9.44 -28.22
CA ALA A 464 -8.41 -8.83 -28.97
C ALA A 464 -8.24 -9.02 -30.48
N HIS A 465 -7.04 -8.79 -31.02
CA HIS A 465 -6.74 -9.04 -32.44
C HIS A 465 -6.80 -10.54 -32.77
N LYS A 466 -6.32 -11.41 -31.88
CA LYS A 466 -6.43 -12.87 -32.06
C LYS A 466 -7.89 -13.30 -32.19
N LYS A 467 -8.80 -12.80 -31.34
CA LYS A 467 -10.24 -13.08 -31.41
C LYS A 467 -10.89 -12.60 -32.71
N ARG A 468 -10.29 -11.61 -33.38
CA ARG A 468 -10.71 -11.09 -34.69
C ARG A 468 -9.99 -11.78 -35.86
N GLU A 469 -9.27 -12.87 -35.59
CA GLU A 469 -8.48 -13.66 -36.55
C GLU A 469 -7.33 -12.88 -37.23
N ASP A 470 -6.96 -11.72 -36.70
CA ASP A 470 -5.81 -10.95 -37.14
C ASP A 470 -4.56 -11.41 -36.38
N LEU A 471 -4.06 -12.59 -36.78
CA LEU A 471 -2.91 -13.22 -36.13
C LEU A 471 -1.63 -12.38 -36.25
N GLN A 472 -1.49 -11.60 -37.33
CA GLN A 472 -0.31 -10.76 -37.54
C GLN A 472 -0.26 -9.62 -36.54
N ALA A 473 -1.35 -8.84 -36.42
CA ALA A 473 -1.42 -7.78 -35.41
C ALA A 473 -1.36 -8.34 -33.99
N ALA A 474 -2.00 -9.50 -33.74
CA ALA A 474 -1.91 -10.18 -32.46
C ALA A 474 -0.45 -10.49 -32.07
N ALA A 475 0.31 -11.10 -32.99
CA ALA A 475 1.72 -11.42 -32.76
C ALA A 475 2.58 -10.16 -32.56
N GLU A 476 2.31 -9.07 -33.27
CA GLU A 476 3.03 -7.80 -33.12
C GLU A 476 2.84 -7.18 -31.74
N TRP A 477 1.60 -7.10 -31.25
CA TRP A 477 1.30 -6.61 -29.90
C TRP A 477 1.87 -7.51 -28.82
N LEU A 478 1.70 -8.83 -28.94
CA LEU A 478 2.21 -9.78 -27.95
C LEU A 478 3.74 -9.77 -27.89
N ARG A 479 4.41 -9.66 -29.03
CA ARG A 479 5.88 -9.50 -29.11
C ARG A 479 6.34 -8.22 -28.43
N ARG A 480 5.62 -7.12 -28.62
CA ARG A 480 5.91 -5.83 -27.99
C ARG A 480 5.80 -5.93 -26.46
N GLY A 481 4.74 -6.54 -25.94
CA GLY A 481 4.59 -6.80 -24.51
C GLY A 481 5.64 -7.76 -23.93
N ALA A 482 5.98 -8.81 -24.66
CA ALA A 482 6.99 -9.80 -24.24
C ALA A 482 8.41 -9.20 -24.17
N ALA A 483 8.68 -8.10 -24.87
CA ALA A 483 9.98 -7.42 -24.82
C ALA A 483 10.19 -6.58 -23.54
N LEU A 484 9.15 -6.35 -22.74
CA LEU A 484 9.18 -5.48 -21.55
C LEU A 484 9.58 -6.25 -20.28
N THR A 485 10.77 -6.85 -20.28
CA THR A 485 11.24 -7.75 -19.21
C THR A 485 11.72 -7.03 -17.94
N GLU A 486 12.00 -5.73 -18.02
CA GLU A 486 12.32 -4.89 -16.86
C GLU A 486 11.17 -3.91 -16.58
N PRO A 487 10.80 -3.67 -15.30
CA PRO A 487 11.41 -4.19 -14.07
C PRO A 487 10.82 -5.53 -13.58
N ASP A 488 9.91 -6.16 -14.34
CA ASP A 488 9.15 -7.33 -13.88
C ASP A 488 8.98 -8.35 -15.02
N GLU A 489 9.72 -9.46 -14.95
CA GLU A 489 9.65 -10.53 -15.94
C GLU A 489 8.27 -11.24 -15.97
N ASP A 490 7.50 -11.20 -14.87
CA ASP A 490 6.16 -11.81 -14.80
C ASP A 490 5.17 -11.10 -15.71
N ALA A 491 5.24 -9.77 -15.74
CA ALA A 491 4.40 -8.94 -16.60
C ALA A 491 4.61 -9.25 -18.08
N ALA A 492 5.85 -9.56 -18.49
CA ALA A 492 6.21 -9.94 -19.86
C ALA A 492 5.91 -11.42 -20.18
N ALA A 493 5.89 -12.31 -19.18
CA ALA A 493 5.70 -13.74 -19.36
C ALA A 493 4.34 -14.09 -19.98
N ARG A 494 3.29 -13.36 -19.61
CA ARG A 494 1.93 -13.61 -20.12
C ARG A 494 1.76 -13.24 -21.60
N PRO A 495 2.18 -12.04 -22.08
CA PRO A 495 2.31 -11.77 -23.51
C PRO A 495 3.17 -12.80 -24.24
N ALA A 496 4.29 -13.26 -23.65
CA ALA A 496 5.17 -14.25 -24.27
C ALA A 496 4.47 -15.61 -24.45
N TYR A 497 3.70 -16.06 -23.46
CA TYR A 497 2.94 -17.31 -23.57
C TYR A 497 1.92 -17.25 -24.71
N ASP A 498 1.10 -16.20 -24.75
CA ASP A 498 0.07 -16.05 -25.77
C ASP A 498 0.68 -15.76 -27.16
N LEU A 499 1.87 -15.15 -27.23
CA LEU A 499 2.65 -15.07 -28.48
C LEU A 499 3.00 -16.46 -28.99
N GLY A 500 3.40 -17.37 -28.09
CA GLY A 500 3.65 -18.77 -28.42
C GLY A 500 2.41 -19.43 -29.01
N VAL A 501 1.24 -19.25 -28.39
CA VAL A 501 -0.04 -19.77 -28.89
C VAL A 501 -0.37 -19.22 -30.29
N VAL A 502 -0.27 -17.90 -30.49
CA VAL A 502 -0.54 -17.27 -31.80
C VAL A 502 0.44 -17.78 -32.87
N ARG A 503 1.72 -17.97 -32.53
CA ARG A 503 2.72 -18.48 -33.46
C ARG A 503 2.48 -19.94 -33.86
N VAL A 504 1.95 -20.78 -32.96
CA VAL A 504 1.50 -22.13 -33.32
C VAL A 504 0.40 -22.07 -34.38
N GLU A 505 -0.58 -21.17 -34.22
CA GLU A 505 -1.66 -20.97 -35.20
C GLU A 505 -1.11 -20.44 -36.54
N GLN A 506 -0.08 -19.59 -36.50
CA GLN A 506 0.66 -19.12 -37.69
C GLN A 506 1.59 -20.18 -38.32
N ARG A 507 1.78 -21.33 -37.67
CA ARG A 507 2.76 -22.38 -38.01
C ARG A 507 4.23 -21.94 -37.91
N ASP A 508 4.52 -20.86 -37.17
CA ASP A 508 5.88 -20.48 -36.76
C ASP A 508 6.28 -21.25 -35.50
N LEU A 509 6.61 -22.54 -35.68
CA LEU A 509 6.85 -23.44 -34.55
C LEU A 509 8.14 -23.08 -33.79
N ASN A 510 9.18 -22.61 -34.49
CA ASN A 510 10.44 -22.18 -33.87
C ASN A 510 10.22 -20.92 -33.01
N GLY A 511 9.49 -19.94 -33.55
CA GLY A 511 9.14 -18.75 -32.79
C GLY A 511 8.21 -19.08 -31.61
N ALA A 512 7.34 -20.07 -31.74
CA ALA A 512 6.49 -20.53 -30.64
C ALA A 512 7.31 -21.19 -29.51
N CYS A 513 8.28 -22.06 -29.84
CA CYS A 513 9.19 -22.65 -28.85
C CYS A 513 9.96 -21.57 -28.07
N ALA A 514 10.50 -20.56 -28.77
CA ALA A 514 11.20 -19.45 -28.14
C ALA A 514 10.30 -18.66 -27.17
N ALA A 515 9.06 -18.39 -27.58
CA ALA A 515 8.09 -17.63 -26.79
C ALA A 515 7.64 -18.41 -25.53
N PHE A 516 7.37 -19.71 -25.64
CA PHE A 516 7.06 -20.55 -24.47
C PHE A 516 8.24 -20.68 -23.51
N SER A 517 9.47 -20.81 -24.02
CA SER A 517 10.67 -20.84 -23.18
C SER A 517 10.88 -19.51 -22.42
N GLN A 518 10.61 -18.38 -23.06
CA GLN A 518 10.65 -17.08 -22.40
C GLN A 518 9.58 -16.98 -21.30
N ALA A 519 8.34 -17.36 -21.60
CA ALA A 519 7.23 -17.33 -20.64
C ALA A 519 7.53 -18.21 -19.41
N GLU A 520 8.05 -19.42 -19.63
CA GLU A 520 8.44 -20.36 -18.56
C GLU A 520 9.42 -19.72 -17.56
N LYS A 521 10.41 -18.97 -18.05
CA LYS A 521 11.42 -18.32 -17.21
C LYS A 521 10.83 -17.16 -16.39
N GLY A 522 9.98 -16.35 -17.03
CA GLY A 522 9.46 -15.12 -16.45
C GLY A 522 8.31 -15.30 -15.44
N PHE A 523 7.46 -16.33 -15.56
CA PHE A 523 6.30 -16.48 -14.66
C PHE A 523 6.71 -16.62 -13.18
N VAL A 524 6.08 -15.89 -12.29
CA VAL A 524 6.26 -16.04 -10.83
C VAL A 524 5.47 -17.25 -10.32
N TYR A 525 4.25 -17.45 -10.82
CA TYR A 525 3.38 -18.54 -10.41
C TYR A 525 3.80 -19.87 -11.05
N LEU A 526 4.13 -20.86 -10.20
CA LEU A 526 4.59 -22.18 -10.65
C LEU A 526 3.60 -22.87 -11.60
N GLY A 527 2.29 -22.70 -11.39
CA GLY A 527 1.28 -23.31 -12.25
C GLY A 527 1.32 -22.78 -13.69
N ASP A 528 1.65 -21.51 -13.88
CA ASP A 528 1.83 -20.93 -15.21
C ASP A 528 3.17 -21.38 -15.84
N ARG A 529 4.22 -21.59 -15.03
CA ARG A 529 5.47 -22.24 -15.49
C ARG A 529 5.23 -23.66 -15.99
N VAL A 530 4.46 -24.47 -15.25
CA VAL A 530 4.05 -25.82 -15.68
C VAL A 530 3.37 -25.76 -17.04
N ARG A 531 2.39 -24.86 -17.21
CA ARG A 531 1.66 -24.69 -18.46
C ARG A 531 2.58 -24.33 -19.63
N ALA A 532 3.51 -23.39 -19.43
CA ALA A 532 4.47 -22.98 -20.45
C ALA A 532 5.42 -24.12 -20.84
N ALA A 533 5.99 -24.81 -19.85
CA ALA A 533 6.91 -25.93 -20.06
C ALA A 533 6.24 -27.12 -20.80
N LEU A 534 4.98 -27.43 -20.47
CA LEU A 534 4.23 -28.48 -21.18
C LEU A 534 3.83 -28.06 -22.60
N SER A 535 3.47 -26.79 -22.81
CA SER A 535 3.18 -26.27 -24.16
C SER A 535 4.42 -26.34 -25.05
N LEU A 536 5.60 -26.07 -24.49
CA LEU A 536 6.88 -26.25 -25.16
C LEU A 536 7.18 -27.73 -25.46
N ALA A 537 6.98 -28.62 -24.48
CA ALA A 537 7.23 -30.05 -24.63
C ALA A 537 6.39 -30.69 -25.75
N GLY A 538 5.08 -30.44 -25.75
CA GLY A 538 4.19 -30.99 -26.78
C GLY A 538 4.52 -30.49 -28.20
N LEU A 539 4.95 -29.23 -28.31
CA LEU A 539 5.38 -28.65 -29.59
C LEU A 539 6.67 -29.28 -30.12
N LEU A 540 7.65 -29.51 -29.25
CA LEU A 540 8.91 -30.17 -29.58
C LEU A 540 8.69 -31.64 -29.98
N ASP A 541 7.79 -32.34 -29.30
CA ASP A 541 7.41 -33.71 -29.66
C ASP A 541 6.75 -33.79 -31.04
N GLY A 542 5.86 -32.84 -31.35
CA GLY A 542 5.25 -32.73 -32.68
C GLY A 542 6.27 -32.48 -33.80
N GLN A 543 7.42 -31.88 -33.48
CA GLN A 543 8.55 -31.69 -34.40
C GLN A 543 9.52 -32.87 -34.43
N GLY A 544 9.36 -33.85 -33.53
CA GLY A 544 10.26 -34.98 -33.37
C GLY A 544 11.51 -34.70 -32.51
N GLU A 545 11.59 -33.54 -31.85
CA GLU A 545 12.69 -33.15 -30.95
C GLU A 545 12.54 -33.75 -29.55
N ARG A 546 12.51 -35.08 -29.47
CA ARG A 546 12.22 -35.86 -28.25
C ARG A 546 13.12 -35.51 -27.07
N VAL A 547 14.39 -35.25 -27.34
CA VAL A 547 15.41 -34.91 -26.33
C VAL A 547 15.06 -33.59 -25.63
N ALA A 548 14.76 -32.54 -26.39
CA ALA A 548 14.39 -31.24 -25.85
C ALA A 548 13.01 -31.26 -25.18
N ALA A 549 12.06 -32.04 -25.74
CA ALA A 549 10.75 -32.26 -25.14
C ALA A 549 10.85 -32.93 -23.77
N GLY A 550 11.69 -33.95 -23.64
CA GLY A 550 12.00 -34.62 -22.37
C GLY A 550 12.51 -33.64 -21.31
N ALA A 551 13.48 -32.79 -21.66
CA ALA A 551 14.00 -31.76 -20.76
C ALA A 551 12.92 -30.76 -20.31
N ALA A 552 12.03 -30.33 -21.22
CA ALA A 552 10.92 -29.44 -20.89
C ALA A 552 9.90 -30.09 -19.94
N ARG A 553 9.54 -31.37 -20.15
CA ARG A 553 8.68 -32.12 -19.21
C ARG A 553 9.32 -32.29 -17.84
N THR A 554 10.63 -32.53 -17.77
CA THR A 554 11.36 -32.60 -16.50
C THR A 554 11.23 -31.29 -15.72
N ARG A 555 11.38 -30.13 -16.37
CA ARG A 555 11.16 -28.83 -15.72
C ARG A 555 9.72 -28.66 -15.24
N ALA A 556 8.74 -29.03 -16.06
CA ALA A 556 7.32 -29.02 -15.67
C ALA A 556 7.04 -29.90 -14.43
N ALA A 557 7.62 -31.09 -14.39
CA ALA A 557 7.45 -32.04 -13.27
C ALA A 557 8.06 -31.48 -11.98
N PHE A 558 9.19 -30.80 -12.07
CA PHE A 558 9.78 -30.10 -10.92
C PHE A 558 8.88 -28.98 -10.40
N TYR A 559 8.34 -28.14 -11.29
CA TYR A 559 7.44 -27.05 -10.88
C TYR A 559 6.15 -27.57 -10.25
N GLN A 560 5.59 -28.67 -10.77
CA GLN A 560 4.40 -29.31 -10.20
C GLN A 560 4.70 -29.95 -8.84
N ALA A 561 5.83 -30.64 -8.68
CA ALA A 561 6.24 -31.20 -7.39
C ALA A 561 6.40 -30.12 -6.31
N ARG A 562 6.90 -28.93 -6.68
CA ARG A 562 6.96 -27.78 -5.77
C ARG A 562 5.58 -27.28 -5.32
N LEU A 563 4.59 -27.32 -6.20
CA LEU A 563 3.21 -26.95 -5.86
C LEU A 563 2.58 -27.96 -4.91
N ASP A 564 2.71 -29.25 -5.22
CA ASP A 564 2.01 -30.31 -4.49
C ASP A 564 2.62 -30.55 -3.10
N LEU A 565 3.96 -30.45 -2.99
CA LEU A 565 4.67 -30.67 -1.72
C LEU A 565 4.74 -29.40 -0.86
N GLY A 566 4.57 -28.21 -1.46
CA GLY A 566 4.77 -26.93 -0.78
C GLY A 566 6.21 -26.70 -0.30
N SER A 567 7.16 -27.51 -0.76
CA SER A 567 8.54 -27.60 -0.26
C SER A 567 9.54 -27.67 -1.41
N VAL A 568 10.50 -26.75 -1.38
CA VAL A 568 11.57 -26.72 -2.40
C VAL A 568 12.51 -27.91 -2.23
N GLU A 569 12.83 -28.28 -0.99
CA GLU A 569 13.71 -29.44 -0.72
C GLU A 569 13.00 -30.76 -1.04
N GLY A 570 11.72 -30.89 -0.70
CA GLY A 570 10.91 -32.03 -1.12
C GLY A 570 10.88 -32.20 -2.64
N ALA A 571 10.71 -31.10 -3.38
CA ALA A 571 10.73 -31.13 -4.84
C ALA A 571 12.12 -31.40 -5.43
N ARG A 572 13.21 -30.91 -4.81
CA ARG A 572 14.60 -31.20 -5.22
C ARG A 572 14.93 -32.69 -5.04
N TRP A 573 14.48 -33.28 -3.95
CA TRP A 573 14.57 -34.72 -3.76
C TRP A 573 13.76 -35.48 -4.82
N SER A 574 12.50 -35.07 -5.03
CA SER A 574 11.60 -35.67 -6.01
C SER A 574 12.19 -35.68 -7.42
N ILE A 575 12.75 -34.55 -7.85
CA ILE A 575 13.31 -34.42 -9.20
C ILE A 575 14.62 -35.17 -9.34
N ARG A 576 15.44 -35.31 -8.28
CA ARG A 576 16.63 -36.19 -8.31
C ARG A 576 16.25 -37.64 -8.55
N ARG A 577 15.21 -38.13 -7.88
CA ARG A 577 14.71 -39.51 -8.06
C ARG A 577 14.14 -39.74 -9.46
N LEU A 578 13.47 -38.74 -10.04
CA LEU A 578 13.13 -38.78 -11.47
C LEU A 578 14.39 -38.85 -12.35
N GLY A 579 15.44 -38.09 -12.03
CA GLY A 579 16.72 -38.16 -12.74
C GLY A 579 17.34 -39.56 -12.78
N ASP A 580 17.33 -40.28 -11.65
CA ASP A 580 17.80 -41.67 -11.57
C ASP A 580 17.00 -42.60 -12.50
N LEU A 581 15.67 -42.50 -12.46
CA LEU A 581 14.79 -43.30 -13.30
C LEU A 581 14.94 -42.97 -14.80
N LEU A 582 15.19 -41.70 -15.14
CA LEU A 582 15.46 -41.27 -16.51
C LEU A 582 16.80 -41.78 -17.02
N ALA A 583 17.84 -41.78 -16.17
CA ALA A 583 19.15 -42.32 -16.50
C ALA A 583 19.08 -43.84 -16.74
N GLU A 584 18.35 -44.58 -15.91
CA GLU A 584 18.08 -46.01 -16.10
C GLU A 584 17.31 -46.30 -17.40
N ALA A 585 16.41 -45.40 -17.79
CA ALA A 585 15.65 -45.47 -19.03
C ALA A 585 16.42 -45.04 -20.29
N GLY A 586 17.66 -44.53 -20.14
CA GLY A 586 18.48 -44.02 -21.26
C GLY A 586 18.13 -42.62 -21.75
N GLU A 587 17.36 -41.85 -20.98
CA GLU A 587 16.95 -40.47 -21.30
C GLU A 587 17.96 -39.45 -20.75
N GLU A 588 19.18 -39.46 -21.28
CA GLU A 588 20.36 -38.79 -20.71
C GLU A 588 20.16 -37.27 -20.49
N GLU A 589 19.56 -36.56 -21.44
CA GLU A 589 19.37 -35.10 -21.34
C GLU A 589 18.29 -34.72 -20.33
N ALA A 590 17.21 -35.51 -20.26
CA ALA A 590 16.15 -35.31 -19.30
C ALA A 590 16.66 -35.60 -17.87
N ALA A 591 17.50 -36.63 -17.71
CA ALA A 591 18.20 -36.94 -16.46
C ALA A 591 19.16 -35.81 -16.06
N ARG A 592 19.95 -35.28 -17.00
CA ARG A 592 20.84 -34.13 -16.75
C ARG A 592 20.07 -32.91 -16.25
N THR A 593 18.98 -32.56 -16.92
CA THR A 593 18.08 -31.46 -16.49
C THR A 593 17.56 -31.70 -15.08
N ALA A 594 17.16 -32.94 -14.77
CA ALA A 594 16.67 -33.31 -13.44
C ALA A 594 17.75 -33.11 -12.35
N TYR A 595 18.99 -33.53 -12.62
CA TYR A 595 20.11 -33.36 -11.71
C TYR A 595 20.51 -31.89 -11.52
N GLU A 596 20.47 -31.09 -12.60
CA GLU A 596 20.69 -29.64 -12.51
C GLU A 596 19.67 -28.96 -11.59
N LEU A 597 18.38 -29.29 -11.73
CA LEU A 597 17.31 -28.75 -10.89
C LEU A 597 17.39 -29.22 -9.43
N ALA A 598 17.84 -30.46 -9.21
CA ALA A 598 18.00 -31.03 -7.88
C ALA A 598 19.17 -30.40 -7.09
N GLY A 599 20.16 -29.83 -7.78
CA GLY A 599 21.36 -29.26 -7.16
C GLY A 599 22.11 -30.27 -6.29
N GLU A 600 22.61 -29.82 -5.14
CA GLU A 600 23.42 -30.62 -4.21
C GLU A 600 22.61 -31.53 -3.27
N THR A 601 21.27 -31.49 -3.31
CA THR A 601 20.40 -32.24 -2.38
C THR A 601 20.63 -33.75 -2.48
N ARG A 602 21.27 -34.36 -1.47
CA ARG A 602 21.56 -35.80 -1.43
C ARG A 602 20.78 -36.57 -0.38
N GLU A 603 20.12 -35.86 0.53
CA GLU A 603 19.40 -36.47 1.64
C GLU A 603 17.94 -36.78 1.29
N PRO A 604 17.40 -37.94 1.69
CA PRO A 604 16.01 -38.28 1.47
C PRO A 604 15.07 -37.29 2.15
N SER A 605 14.04 -36.84 1.42
CA SER A 605 12.97 -36.05 2.05
C SER A 605 12.15 -36.93 3.00
N THR A 606 11.77 -36.36 4.15
CA THR A 606 10.83 -36.98 5.11
C THR A 606 9.37 -36.77 4.72
N GLU A 607 9.11 -35.97 3.69
CA GLU A 607 7.75 -35.66 3.22
C GLU A 607 7.12 -36.87 2.50
N PRO A 608 5.91 -37.31 2.92
CA PRO A 608 5.23 -38.43 2.29
C PRO A 608 4.98 -38.20 0.80
N GLY A 609 5.42 -39.13 -0.05
CA GLY A 609 5.20 -39.07 -1.50
C GLY A 609 6.19 -38.18 -2.26
N ALA A 610 7.14 -37.52 -1.59
CA ALA A 610 8.17 -36.72 -2.26
C ALA A 610 9.03 -37.56 -3.21
N GLU A 611 9.32 -38.83 -2.89
CA GLU A 611 10.09 -39.72 -3.78
C GLU A 611 9.44 -39.93 -5.15
N THR A 612 8.10 -39.91 -5.23
CA THR A 612 7.37 -40.32 -6.44
C THR A 612 6.68 -39.17 -7.18
N CYS A 613 6.58 -37.98 -6.58
CA CYS A 613 5.78 -36.87 -7.11
C CYS A 613 6.19 -36.41 -8.52
N ALA A 614 7.45 -36.01 -8.72
CA ALA A 614 7.93 -35.56 -10.03
C ALA A 614 7.86 -36.68 -11.08
N ALA A 615 8.21 -37.91 -10.70
CA ALA A 615 8.18 -39.05 -11.61
C ALA A 615 6.76 -39.44 -12.04
N TYR A 616 5.79 -39.34 -11.13
CA TYR A 616 4.38 -39.55 -11.44
C TYR A 616 3.88 -38.56 -12.50
N HIS A 617 4.12 -37.25 -12.31
CA HIS A 617 3.69 -36.22 -13.25
C HIS A 617 4.39 -36.36 -14.61
N TYR A 618 5.71 -36.53 -14.63
CA TYR A 618 6.48 -36.74 -15.87
C TYR A 618 5.94 -37.92 -16.68
N ALA A 619 5.74 -39.06 -16.02
CA ALA A 619 5.30 -40.28 -16.68
C ALA A 619 3.83 -40.20 -17.12
N GLY A 620 2.96 -39.57 -16.31
CA GLY A 620 1.57 -39.32 -16.65
C GLY A 620 1.40 -38.49 -17.92
N TRP A 621 2.14 -37.38 -18.05
CA TRP A 621 2.09 -36.55 -19.26
C TRP A 621 2.71 -37.24 -20.48
N SER A 622 3.82 -37.96 -20.29
CA SER A 622 4.48 -38.73 -21.37
C SER A 622 3.56 -39.81 -21.95
N MET A 623 2.74 -40.46 -21.11
CA MET A 623 1.74 -41.44 -21.53
C MET A 623 0.61 -40.82 -22.35
N ALA A 624 0.16 -39.61 -21.99
CA ALA A 624 -0.90 -38.90 -22.71
C ALA A 624 -0.46 -38.47 -24.13
N GLU A 625 0.83 -38.22 -24.34
CA GLU A 625 1.40 -37.81 -25.63
C GLU A 625 1.88 -38.99 -26.50
N GLY A 626 1.72 -40.24 -26.02
CA GLY A 626 1.96 -41.45 -26.82
C GLY A 626 3.35 -42.08 -26.66
N SER A 627 4.20 -41.60 -25.75
CA SER A 627 5.44 -42.29 -25.34
C SER A 627 5.13 -43.35 -24.29
N ARG A 628 5.37 -44.63 -24.60
CA ARG A 628 4.78 -45.74 -23.81
C ARG A 628 5.75 -46.49 -22.92
N GLU A 629 6.88 -47.00 -23.40
CA GLU A 629 7.62 -48.00 -22.61
C GLU A 629 8.38 -47.44 -21.38
N PRO A 630 9.16 -46.35 -21.47
CA PRO A 630 9.85 -45.77 -20.31
C PRO A 630 8.87 -45.21 -19.26
N ALA A 631 7.87 -44.45 -19.71
CA ALA A 631 6.86 -43.84 -18.84
C ALA A 631 5.98 -44.89 -18.15
N ARG A 632 5.58 -45.94 -18.88
CA ARG A 632 4.83 -47.07 -18.30
C ARG A 632 5.64 -47.82 -17.25
N THR A 633 6.94 -47.97 -17.47
CA THR A 633 7.84 -48.61 -16.50
C THR A 633 7.92 -47.77 -15.22
N MET A 634 8.10 -46.45 -15.33
CA MET A 634 8.07 -45.57 -14.15
C MET A 634 6.74 -45.64 -13.40
N LEU A 635 5.60 -45.59 -14.09
CA LEU A 635 4.28 -45.68 -13.45
C LEU A 635 4.08 -47.02 -12.73
N ARG A 636 4.57 -48.13 -13.28
CA ARG A 636 4.53 -49.44 -12.61
C ARG A 636 5.37 -49.45 -11.34
N THR A 637 6.57 -48.90 -11.40
CA THR A 637 7.44 -48.77 -10.21
C THR A 637 6.75 -47.95 -9.13
N ILE A 638 6.07 -46.85 -9.49
CA ILE A 638 5.32 -46.02 -8.54
C ILE A 638 4.08 -46.76 -7.99
N ALA A 639 3.35 -47.49 -8.84
CA ALA A 639 2.13 -48.20 -8.47
C ALA A 639 2.37 -49.37 -7.50
N VAL A 640 3.56 -50.00 -7.54
CA VAL A 640 3.96 -51.08 -6.61
C VAL A 640 4.40 -50.55 -5.25
N GLY A 641 4.72 -49.25 -5.15
CA GLY A 641 5.15 -48.61 -3.90
C GLY A 641 4.00 -48.25 -2.96
N ALA A 642 4.35 -47.66 -1.82
CA ALA A 642 3.39 -47.07 -0.87
C ALA A 642 3.41 -45.54 -0.99
N GLY A 643 2.25 -44.89 -0.91
CA GLY A 643 2.16 -43.42 -0.90
C GLY A 643 0.99 -42.86 -1.72
N PRO A 644 0.84 -41.52 -1.73
CA PRO A 644 -0.32 -40.85 -2.33
C PRO A 644 -0.44 -41.04 -3.85
N HIS A 645 0.69 -41.20 -4.55
CA HIS A 645 0.72 -41.34 -6.02
C HIS A 645 0.56 -42.79 -6.51
N ALA A 646 0.61 -43.81 -5.63
CA ALA A 646 0.57 -45.22 -6.03
C ALA A 646 -0.77 -45.62 -6.65
N ALA A 647 -1.89 -45.28 -5.98
CA ALA A 647 -3.24 -45.54 -6.48
C ALA A 647 -3.55 -44.73 -7.76
N GLN A 648 -3.01 -43.52 -7.86
CA GLN A 648 -3.16 -42.67 -9.04
C GLN A 648 -2.39 -43.23 -10.24
N ALA A 649 -1.16 -43.72 -10.04
CA ALA A 649 -0.37 -44.37 -11.07
C ALA A 649 -1.04 -45.66 -11.59
N ALA A 650 -1.59 -46.49 -10.70
CA ALA A 650 -2.36 -47.68 -11.09
C ALA A 650 -3.58 -47.32 -11.95
N ALA A 651 -4.31 -46.26 -11.58
CA ALA A 651 -5.45 -45.76 -12.35
C ALA A 651 -5.05 -45.29 -13.76
N VAL A 652 -3.92 -44.59 -13.92
CA VAL A 652 -3.40 -44.17 -15.24
C VAL A 652 -3.03 -45.38 -16.11
N LEU A 653 -2.56 -46.48 -15.51
CA LEU A 653 -2.24 -47.72 -16.21
C LEU A 653 -3.48 -48.56 -16.57
N GLY A 654 -4.67 -48.24 -16.03
CA GLY A 654 -5.87 -49.07 -16.15
C GLY A 654 -5.78 -50.39 -15.38
N GLU A 655 -4.90 -50.47 -14.38
CA GLU A 655 -4.66 -51.63 -13.53
C GLU A 655 -5.30 -51.36 -12.14
N ALA A 656 -5.92 -52.36 -11.51
CA ALA A 656 -6.44 -52.17 -10.14
C ALA A 656 -5.26 -51.99 -9.18
N ALA A 657 -5.30 -50.97 -8.31
CA ALA A 657 -4.27 -50.78 -7.28
C ALA A 657 -4.17 -52.03 -6.41
N LEU A 658 -2.99 -52.66 -6.39
CA LEU A 658 -2.71 -53.90 -5.65
C LEU A 658 -2.44 -53.63 -4.17
#